data_AF-A0A2N1XZS7-F1
#
_entry.id   AF-A0A2N1XZS7-F1
#
_cell.length_a   1.000
_cell.length_b   1.000
_cell.length_c   1.000
_cell.angle_alpha   90.00
_cell.angle_beta   90.00
_cell.angle_gamma   90.00
#
_symmetry.space_group_name_H-M   'P 1'
#
loop_
_entity.id
_entity.type
_entity.pdbx_description
1 polymer ?
#
loop_
_entity_poly.entity_id
_entity_poly.type
_entity_poly.pdbx_seq_one_letter_code
_entity_poly.pdbx_strand_id
1 'polypeptide(L)'
;MRPFSLPVRRTTVGNVDGSMGVPFADNHADTMADIASRYYLANIRPDLEAGKMVVPSECSTANPDPRLDCRRDPHMNFYGVTLGSFGNVFGIDAAATADPFTNPPAWPSRQNDNRTTVDDIWHATVNTRGKMLNASTPQAITTAIRDVINAVLDSAQDSGTLALTGARVGASSFTVAPSFSVGNNGTDWSGRLTAFSVNADGGVGTQLWEAATQLPNSAAAATTRNVFVATVPGGVSKTIVPFAASNLGANATAQFAAMGITPTDIAVNFPTATPTQVVNYLRGDPSLELPAPGPFRKRTTRLGDIVGSTPEISSPKDDFGYGSTLSGALATSYQAYLASKASNVSMVFVGANDGMFHGFNGSNGREEFAFVPNAALKRIGALASRRYDHRYYVDGPVTVADTRLGGSWGTVVVGTGGAGTRTVFGVDITNPTTVGANDVLWEINDSIDADMGFALGKVQVLPVTGGQWVALVPNGYNSDSENAALFVIDINTGQILKKLVPNDGSTDANGLGNIVALDNDGDGFADTVYGGDLLGNVWKFDLSAASAASWNVAFGGQPLFTATDNNGDPQAITGGFDVTTGPGGNNMLLFGSGRFFVTGDNAVAITHQVQSFYAVLDSGSPIGNRATSLTRQAIISEQTVSVPNPNPPPPDITGIIRNITEQNVDFSTKNGWYIDLVVGSSTPKGERFIGNPRVQNGKVFFTTFEPQGDACTPGGKNFLYGLDAITGAASLNEVSIGDPNANPICANCGAINILDGAPVRDTILTVPAPATIAGLDCVPGDSGCTPPNPSDPATRCTLVLQTPGGRPIFLPRACGRQSWRQLE
;
A
#
# COMPACT_ATOMS: atom_id res chain seq x y z
N MET A 1 -32.24 -11.95 43.33
CA MET A 1 -31.24 -12.98 42.99
C MET A 1 -30.13 -12.88 44.00
N ARG A 2 -29.72 -14.00 44.64
CA ARG A 2 -28.56 -14.00 45.53
C ARG A 2 -27.32 -13.65 44.70
N PRO A 3 -26.46 -12.71 45.13
CA PRO A 3 -25.21 -12.48 44.43
C PRO A 3 -24.35 -13.73 44.57
N PHE A 4 -23.89 -14.27 43.46
CA PHE A 4 -22.87 -15.30 43.44
C PHE A 4 -21.58 -14.69 44.02
N SER A 5 -21.24 -15.02 45.26
CA SER A 5 -19.88 -14.83 45.76
C SER A 5 -19.00 -15.91 45.13
N LEU A 6 -18.13 -15.54 44.20
CA LEU A 6 -16.97 -16.38 43.89
C LEU A 6 -16.17 -16.56 45.19
N PRO A 7 -15.78 -17.78 45.58
CA PRO A 7 -14.85 -17.99 46.67
C PRO A 7 -13.47 -17.60 46.17
N VAL A 8 -13.18 -16.30 46.13
CA VAL A 8 -11.81 -15.81 45.96
C VAL A 8 -11.10 -16.18 47.25
N ARG A 9 -10.23 -17.21 47.21
CA ARG A 9 -9.14 -17.34 48.19
C ARG A 9 -8.55 -15.93 48.33
N ARG A 10 -8.57 -15.32 49.52
CA ARG A 10 -7.98 -13.99 49.75
C ARG A 10 -6.55 -13.97 49.21
N THR A 11 -6.37 -13.49 47.99
CA THR A 11 -5.07 -13.08 47.48
C THR A 11 -4.85 -11.69 48.05
N THR A 12 -4.15 -11.63 49.18
CA THR A 12 -3.64 -10.35 49.69
C THR A 12 -2.63 -9.82 48.67
N VAL A 13 -2.99 -8.73 47.98
CA VAL A 13 -2.15 -8.04 47.00
C VAL A 13 -1.56 -6.74 47.57
N GLY A 14 -2.06 -6.27 48.72
CA GLY A 14 -1.67 -5.01 49.32
C GLY A 14 -2.32 -3.81 48.61
N ASN A 15 -1.85 -2.61 48.93
CA ASN A 15 -2.17 -1.39 48.19
C ASN A 15 -1.17 -1.24 47.02
N VAL A 16 -1.58 -1.70 45.83
CA VAL A 16 -0.75 -1.73 44.63
C VAL A 16 -0.83 -0.40 43.89
N ASP A 17 -2.00 0.26 43.92
CA ASP A 17 -2.23 1.49 43.18
C ASP A 17 -1.77 2.77 43.90
N GLY A 18 -1.44 2.70 45.19
CA GLY A 18 -1.08 3.84 46.04
C GLY A 18 0.14 4.65 45.58
N SER A 19 0.92 4.13 44.62
CA SER A 19 2.05 4.82 43.98
C SER A 19 1.76 5.31 42.55
N MET A 20 0.59 5.02 42.00
CA MET A 20 0.23 5.34 40.60
C MET A 20 -0.13 6.83 40.39
N GLY A 21 -0.24 7.62 41.45
CA GLY A 21 -0.61 9.04 41.39
C GLY A 21 -2.08 9.27 41.07
N VAL A 22 -2.51 10.53 41.00
CA VAL A 22 -3.91 10.90 40.71
C VAL A 22 -4.20 10.67 39.21
N PRO A 23 -5.37 10.13 38.81
CA PRO A 23 -6.54 9.77 39.64
C PRO A 23 -6.53 8.32 40.17
N PHE A 24 -5.43 7.60 40.07
CA PHE A 24 -5.37 6.14 40.28
C PHE A 24 -5.14 5.71 41.72
N ALA A 25 -4.35 6.46 42.49
CA ALA A 25 -3.91 6.05 43.81
C ALA A 25 -4.99 6.24 44.88
N ASP A 26 -5.13 5.26 45.78
CA ASP A 26 -5.85 5.42 47.04
C ASP A 26 -5.05 4.92 48.26
N ASN A 27 -5.70 4.88 49.43
CA ASN A 27 -5.11 4.40 50.69
C ASN A 27 -5.73 3.08 51.18
N HIS A 28 -6.38 2.34 50.29
CA HIS A 28 -7.05 1.08 50.54
C HIS A 28 -6.20 -0.06 49.99
N ALA A 29 -6.39 -1.26 50.53
CA ALA A 29 -5.59 -2.42 50.17
C ALA A 29 -6.51 -3.60 49.90
N ASP A 30 -6.03 -4.51 49.05
CA ASP A 30 -6.77 -5.73 48.66
C ASP A 30 -8.13 -5.42 48.01
N THR A 31 -8.21 -4.30 47.29
CA THR A 31 -9.38 -3.88 46.49
C THR A 31 -9.37 -4.55 45.11
N MET A 32 -10.48 -4.47 44.36
CA MET A 32 -10.48 -4.90 42.95
C MET A 32 -9.52 -4.03 42.13
N ALA A 33 -9.44 -2.74 42.45
CA ALA A 33 -8.50 -1.81 41.86
C ALA A 33 -7.05 -2.26 42.04
N ASP A 34 -6.67 -2.71 43.24
CA ASP A 34 -5.33 -3.27 43.52
C ASP A 34 -5.03 -4.54 42.73
N ILE A 35 -6.01 -5.44 42.65
CA ILE A 35 -5.87 -6.71 41.93
C ILE A 35 -5.67 -6.42 40.43
N ALA A 36 -6.49 -5.54 39.85
CA ALA A 36 -6.39 -5.15 38.45
C ALA A 36 -5.07 -4.41 38.18
N SER A 37 -4.70 -3.46 39.04
CA SER A 37 -3.42 -2.75 39.00
C SER A 37 -2.23 -3.68 39.04
N ARG A 38 -2.27 -4.79 39.79
CA ARG A 38 -1.17 -5.76 39.79
C ARG A 38 -0.94 -6.39 38.42
N TYR A 39 -2.00 -6.78 37.71
CA TYR A 39 -1.88 -7.41 36.39
C TYR A 39 -1.67 -6.40 35.27
N TYR A 40 -2.12 -5.16 35.46
CA TYR A 40 -1.74 -4.06 34.60
C TYR A 40 -0.27 -3.66 34.82
N LEU A 41 0.22 -3.69 36.07
CA LEU A 41 1.57 -3.29 36.43
C LEU A 41 2.64 -4.37 36.24
N ALA A 42 2.24 -5.61 35.99
CA ALA A 42 3.14 -6.73 35.75
C ALA A 42 3.30 -7.02 34.26
N ASN A 43 4.44 -7.60 33.88
CA ASN A 43 4.52 -8.36 32.64
C ASN A 43 3.90 -9.75 32.89
N ILE A 44 2.70 -9.98 32.35
CA ILE A 44 1.95 -11.23 32.58
C ILE A 44 2.41 -12.39 31.68
N ARG A 45 3.23 -12.10 30.66
CA ARG A 45 3.80 -13.09 29.73
C ARG A 45 5.31 -12.88 29.62
N PRO A 46 6.06 -13.25 30.67
CA PRO A 46 7.51 -13.12 30.68
C PRO A 46 8.21 -14.04 29.66
N ASP A 47 7.47 -14.97 29.06
CA ASP A 47 7.90 -15.81 27.95
C ASP A 47 7.87 -15.09 26.59
N LEU A 48 7.24 -13.91 26.51
CA LEU A 48 7.25 -13.04 25.34
C LEU A 48 8.26 -11.89 25.51
N GLU A 49 8.77 -11.38 24.40
CA GLU A 49 9.71 -10.25 24.41
C GLU A 49 9.05 -9.00 25.01
N ALA A 50 9.67 -8.43 26.04
CA ALA A 50 9.19 -7.25 26.74
C ALA A 50 9.24 -6.00 25.84
N GLY A 51 8.38 -5.02 26.10
CA GLY A 51 8.40 -3.72 25.42
C GLY A 51 7.84 -3.69 23.99
N LYS A 52 7.18 -4.76 23.51
CA LYS A 52 6.69 -4.89 22.12
C LYS A 52 5.21 -4.57 21.90
N MET A 53 4.43 -4.30 22.95
CA MET A 53 3.03 -3.89 22.77
C MET A 53 2.99 -2.52 22.07
N VAL A 54 2.20 -2.44 21.00
CA VAL A 54 1.95 -1.18 20.28
C VAL A 54 1.15 -0.27 21.20
N VAL A 55 1.62 0.97 21.36
CA VAL A 55 0.97 2.00 22.17
C VAL A 55 0.73 3.23 21.30
N PRO A 56 -0.29 4.07 21.61
CA PRO A 56 -0.52 5.31 20.90
C PRO A 56 0.75 6.17 20.79
N SER A 57 0.93 6.86 19.67
CA SER A 57 2.08 7.73 19.42
C SER A 57 2.29 8.79 20.51
N GLU A 58 1.19 9.25 21.09
CA GLU A 58 1.09 10.26 22.14
C GLU A 58 1.76 9.81 23.46
N CYS A 59 1.99 8.51 23.63
CA CYS A 59 2.76 7.93 24.74
C CYS A 59 4.26 8.24 24.71
N SER A 60 4.79 8.81 23.61
CA SER A 60 6.19 9.24 23.54
C SER A 60 6.45 10.64 24.11
N THR A 61 5.41 11.35 24.56
CA THR A 61 5.54 12.66 25.20
C THR A 61 6.08 12.53 26.63
N ALA A 62 6.71 13.59 27.16
CA ALA A 62 7.33 13.55 28.49
C ALA A 62 6.32 13.32 29.63
N ASN A 63 5.07 13.73 29.43
CA ASN A 63 3.94 13.53 30.35
C ASN A 63 2.71 13.15 29.51
N PRO A 64 2.59 11.88 29.10
CA PRO A 64 1.46 11.45 28.29
C PRO A 64 0.16 11.58 29.07
N ASP A 65 -0.95 11.80 28.37
CA ASP A 65 -2.26 11.87 29.01
C ASP A 65 -2.47 10.58 29.83
N PRO A 66 -2.77 10.65 31.14
CA PRO A 66 -2.94 9.48 31.99
C PRO A 66 -4.06 8.53 31.51
N ARG A 67 -4.98 9.00 30.65
CA ARG A 67 -6.00 8.19 29.98
C ARG A 67 -5.43 7.16 29.01
N LEU A 68 -4.25 7.42 28.46
CA LEU A 68 -3.63 6.53 27.48
C LEU A 68 -3.03 5.31 28.15
N ASP A 69 -3.18 4.17 27.49
CA ASP A 69 -2.44 2.97 27.82
C ASP A 69 -1.07 3.00 27.14
N CYS A 70 -0.07 3.45 27.88
CA CYS A 70 1.30 3.59 27.41
C CYS A 70 2.18 2.40 27.77
N ARG A 71 1.59 1.27 28.20
CA ARG A 71 2.36 0.14 28.68
C ARG A 71 2.77 -0.78 27.53
N ARG A 72 4.09 -0.92 27.38
CA ARG A 72 4.70 -1.68 26.28
C ARG A 72 4.92 -3.17 26.59
N ASP A 73 4.77 -3.59 27.84
CA ASP A 73 4.85 -5.01 28.22
C ASP A 73 3.48 -5.68 28.14
N PRO A 74 3.37 -6.99 27.86
CA PRO A 74 2.10 -7.71 27.96
C PRO A 74 1.47 -7.50 29.34
N HIS A 75 0.25 -6.98 29.37
CA HIS A 75 -0.46 -6.61 30.59
C HIS A 75 -1.97 -6.78 30.39
N MET A 76 -2.76 -6.55 31.45
CA MET A 76 -4.22 -6.73 31.43
C MET A 76 -4.95 -5.42 31.68
N ASN A 77 -5.85 -5.06 30.77
CA ASN A 77 -6.81 -3.97 30.96
C ASN A 77 -8.11 -4.56 31.51
N PHE A 78 -8.70 -3.90 32.51
CA PHE A 78 -9.89 -4.37 33.21
C PHE A 78 -11.13 -3.59 32.78
N TYR A 79 -12.16 -4.32 32.36
CA TYR A 79 -13.44 -3.75 31.98
C TYR A 79 -14.52 -4.20 32.95
N GLY A 80 -15.24 -3.23 33.50
CA GLY A 80 -16.31 -3.44 34.47
C GLY A 80 -17.67 -3.33 33.80
N VAL A 81 -18.57 -4.27 34.07
CA VAL A 81 -19.96 -4.19 33.62
C VAL A 81 -20.88 -4.27 34.83
N THR A 82 -21.74 -3.27 34.99
CA THR A 82 -22.85 -3.29 35.96
C THR A 82 -24.19 -3.35 35.27
N LEU A 83 -25.20 -3.91 35.95
CA LEU A 83 -26.54 -4.09 35.42
C LEU A 83 -27.53 -3.06 36.00
N GLY A 84 -27.28 -1.77 35.73
CA GLY A 84 -28.08 -0.67 36.27
C GLY A 84 -27.72 -0.27 37.71
N SER A 85 -26.59 -0.76 38.23
CA SER A 85 -26.13 -0.49 39.60
C SER A 85 -25.24 0.75 39.65
N PHE A 86 -25.47 1.59 40.65
CA PHE A 86 -24.71 2.81 40.92
C PHE A 86 -23.82 2.64 42.15
N GLY A 87 -22.63 3.22 42.12
CA GLY A 87 -21.77 3.38 43.30
C GLY A 87 -22.24 4.53 44.19
N ASN A 88 -21.46 4.84 45.23
CA ASN A 88 -21.61 6.06 46.01
C ASN A 88 -21.05 7.28 45.25
N VAL A 89 -20.11 7.05 44.34
CA VAL A 89 -19.54 8.07 43.45
C VAL A 89 -19.95 7.79 42.01
N PHE A 90 -19.75 6.56 41.53
CA PHE A 90 -20.04 6.16 40.15
C PHE A 90 -21.54 6.29 39.82
N GLY A 91 -21.83 7.19 38.88
CA GLY A 91 -23.15 7.58 38.39
C GLY A 91 -24.01 8.38 39.39
N ILE A 92 -23.39 8.90 40.45
CA ILE A 92 -23.96 9.90 41.37
C ILE A 92 -23.24 11.24 41.23
N ASP A 93 -21.91 11.23 41.26
CA ASP A 93 -21.09 12.39 40.90
C ASP A 93 -20.93 12.45 39.38
N ALA A 94 -21.72 13.30 38.73
CA ALA A 94 -21.73 13.41 37.28
C ALA A 94 -20.40 13.90 36.70
N ALA A 95 -19.65 14.75 37.41
CA ALA A 95 -18.38 15.29 36.93
C ALA A 95 -17.26 14.25 37.01
N ALA A 96 -17.17 13.53 38.14
CA ALA A 96 -16.22 12.44 38.29
C ALA A 96 -16.57 11.24 37.40
N THR A 97 -17.86 10.91 37.25
CA THR A 97 -18.31 9.80 36.39
C THR A 97 -18.06 10.10 34.91
N ALA A 98 -18.24 11.34 34.47
CA ALA A 98 -17.98 11.74 33.09
C ALA A 98 -16.48 11.73 32.76
N ASP A 99 -15.63 12.17 33.69
CA ASP A 99 -14.19 12.22 33.49
C ASP A 99 -13.40 12.19 34.82
N PRO A 100 -13.02 10.98 35.29
CA PRO A 100 -12.31 10.83 36.56
C PRO A 100 -10.86 11.32 36.49
N PHE A 101 -10.32 11.58 35.29
CA PHE A 101 -8.94 12.07 35.13
C PHE A 101 -8.85 13.59 35.30
N THR A 102 -9.92 14.31 34.93
CA THR A 102 -10.04 15.76 35.19
C THR A 102 -10.65 16.04 36.56
N ASN A 103 -11.61 15.20 37.00
CA ASN A 103 -12.30 15.32 38.28
C ASN A 103 -12.07 14.06 39.14
N PRO A 104 -10.87 13.91 39.74
CA PRO A 104 -10.52 12.70 40.48
C PRO A 104 -11.44 12.50 41.69
N PRO A 105 -12.16 11.37 41.77
CA PRO A 105 -12.99 11.07 42.91
C PRO A 105 -12.15 10.68 44.13
N ALA A 106 -12.69 10.88 45.34
CA ALA A 106 -12.16 10.23 46.53
C ALA A 106 -12.63 8.77 46.53
N TRP A 107 -11.71 7.84 46.25
CA TRP A 107 -12.01 6.41 46.19
C TRP A 107 -12.46 5.88 47.55
N PRO A 108 -13.68 5.33 47.68
CA PRO A 108 -14.18 4.83 48.95
C PRO A 108 -13.66 3.42 49.24
N SER A 109 -13.44 3.10 50.51
CA SER A 109 -13.11 1.72 50.90
C SER A 109 -14.17 0.71 50.43
N ARG A 110 -13.70 -0.42 49.88
CA ARG A 110 -14.55 -1.56 49.52
C ARG A 110 -15.21 -2.15 50.77
N GLN A 111 -16.52 -2.38 50.70
CA GLN A 111 -17.28 -3.12 51.72
C GLN A 111 -18.13 -4.21 51.07
N ASN A 112 -18.17 -5.40 51.70
CA ASN A 112 -18.98 -6.51 51.21
C ASN A 112 -20.47 -6.12 51.18
N ASP A 113 -21.17 -6.53 50.12
CA ASP A 113 -22.60 -6.27 49.91
C ASP A 113 -22.99 -4.77 49.97
N ASN A 114 -22.05 -3.88 49.66
CA ASN A 114 -22.24 -2.42 49.65
C ASN A 114 -22.06 -1.83 48.23
N ARG A 115 -22.72 -0.70 47.96
CA ARG A 115 -22.56 0.10 46.74
C ARG A 115 -21.12 0.56 46.49
N THR A 116 -20.28 0.69 47.52
CA THR A 116 -18.84 0.97 47.34
C THR A 116 -18.10 -0.12 46.56
N THR A 117 -18.66 -1.33 46.44
CA THR A 117 -18.12 -2.36 45.54
C THR A 117 -18.22 -1.96 44.06
N VAL A 118 -19.24 -1.18 43.68
CA VAL A 118 -19.36 -0.65 42.31
C VAL A 118 -18.32 0.43 42.04
N ASP A 119 -18.02 1.27 43.03
CA ASP A 119 -16.96 2.27 42.93
C ASP A 119 -15.58 1.60 42.83
N ASP A 120 -15.33 0.52 43.58
CA ASP A 120 -14.09 -0.28 43.51
C ASP A 120 -13.92 -0.95 42.13
N ILE A 121 -14.99 -1.50 41.55
CA ILE A 121 -14.96 -2.03 40.17
C ILE A 121 -14.68 -0.92 39.16
N TRP A 122 -15.28 0.26 39.33
CA TRP A 122 -15.02 1.41 38.45
C TRP A 122 -13.57 1.90 38.58
N HIS A 123 -13.06 1.99 39.80
CA HIS A 123 -11.67 2.34 40.09
C HIS A 123 -10.68 1.40 39.40
N ALA A 124 -10.95 0.09 39.43
CA ALA A 124 -10.17 -0.90 38.70
C ALA A 124 -10.14 -0.64 37.17
N THR A 125 -11.23 -0.16 36.59
CA THR A 125 -11.24 0.21 35.16
C THR A 125 -10.38 1.45 34.89
N VAL A 126 -10.38 2.44 35.80
CA VAL A 126 -9.57 3.65 35.66
C VAL A 126 -8.08 3.31 35.78
N ASN A 127 -7.69 2.52 36.77
CA ASN A 127 -6.29 2.12 36.98
C ASN A 127 -5.66 1.40 35.79
N THR A 128 -6.46 0.63 35.07
CA THR A 128 -6.00 -0.24 33.98
C THR A 128 -6.40 0.29 32.59
N ARG A 129 -6.85 1.55 32.50
CA ARG A 129 -7.24 2.22 31.25
C ARG A 129 -8.32 1.45 30.47
N GLY A 130 -9.12 0.68 31.20
CA GLY A 130 -10.33 0.06 30.69
C GLY A 130 -11.52 1.00 30.81
N LYS A 131 -12.72 0.43 30.78
CA LYS A 131 -13.97 1.20 30.80
C LYS A 131 -15.01 0.53 31.70
N MET A 132 -15.72 1.35 32.46
CA MET A 132 -16.89 0.93 33.23
C MET A 132 -18.17 1.16 32.42
N LEU A 133 -18.96 0.11 32.27
CA LEU A 133 -20.14 0.08 31.43
C LEU A 133 -21.36 -0.25 32.30
N ASN A 134 -22.24 0.72 32.51
CA ASN A 134 -23.49 0.51 33.25
C ASN A 134 -24.62 0.20 32.28
N ALA A 135 -24.91 -1.09 32.08
CA ALA A 135 -25.90 -1.55 31.13
C ALA A 135 -27.22 -1.89 31.82
N SER A 136 -28.27 -1.11 31.57
CA SER A 136 -29.62 -1.35 32.13
C SER A 136 -30.51 -2.24 31.23
N THR A 137 -30.02 -2.63 30.05
CA THR A 137 -30.76 -3.45 29.07
C THR A 137 -29.86 -4.48 28.39
N PRO A 138 -30.40 -5.62 27.90
CA PRO A 138 -29.64 -6.61 27.13
C PRO A 138 -28.92 -6.01 25.89
N GLN A 139 -29.53 -5.02 25.26
CA GLN A 139 -28.96 -4.29 24.13
C GLN A 139 -27.76 -3.45 24.58
N ALA A 140 -27.83 -2.80 25.73
CA ALA A 140 -26.71 -2.05 26.30
C ALA A 140 -25.53 -2.96 26.70
N ILE A 141 -25.80 -4.17 27.20
CA ILE A 141 -24.74 -5.18 27.48
C ILE A 141 -24.06 -5.60 26.17
N THR A 142 -24.85 -5.82 25.12
CA THR A 142 -24.29 -6.21 23.82
C THR A 142 -23.43 -5.09 23.24
N THR A 143 -23.88 -3.83 23.26
CA THR A 143 -23.09 -2.67 22.84
C THR A 143 -21.82 -2.51 23.68
N ALA A 144 -21.92 -2.69 25.00
CA ALA A 144 -20.80 -2.65 25.92
C ALA A 144 -19.71 -3.67 25.56
N ILE A 145 -20.07 -4.92 25.28
CA ILE A 145 -19.10 -5.96 24.86
C ILE A 145 -18.46 -5.61 23.51
N ARG A 146 -19.21 -4.99 22.57
CA ARG A 146 -18.64 -4.52 21.29
C ARG A 146 -17.63 -3.39 21.48
N ASP A 147 -17.91 -2.42 22.36
CA ASP A 147 -16.98 -1.33 22.65
C ASP A 147 -15.64 -1.84 23.22
N VAL A 148 -15.68 -2.88 24.05
CA VAL A 148 -14.47 -3.52 24.61
C VAL A 148 -13.63 -4.17 23.52
N ILE A 149 -14.25 -4.84 22.55
CA ILE A 149 -13.55 -5.49 21.43
C ILE A 149 -12.97 -4.44 20.47
N ASN A 150 -13.70 -3.35 20.20
CA ASN A 150 -13.24 -2.26 19.34
C ASN A 150 -11.99 -1.57 19.88
N ALA A 151 -11.91 -1.35 21.20
CA ALA A 151 -10.74 -0.73 21.84
C ALA A 151 -9.43 -1.52 21.64
N VAL A 152 -9.53 -2.83 21.35
CA VAL A 152 -8.37 -3.70 21.06
C VAL A 152 -8.01 -3.69 19.56
N LEU A 153 -8.93 -3.31 18.67
CA LEU A 153 -8.76 -3.40 17.20
C LEU A 153 -8.45 -2.07 16.51
N ASP A 154 -8.72 -0.92 17.14
CA ASP A 154 -8.68 0.44 16.54
C ASP A 154 -7.26 1.01 16.28
N SER A 155 -6.27 0.19 15.92
CA SER A 155 -4.95 0.67 15.51
C SER A 155 -4.90 0.95 14.01
N ALA A 156 -4.62 2.20 13.61
CA ALA A 156 -4.37 2.55 12.21
C ALA A 156 -3.18 1.76 11.64
N GLN A 157 -3.36 1.20 10.45
CA GLN A 157 -2.35 0.43 9.72
C GLN A 157 -1.98 1.16 8.43
N ASP A 158 -0.69 1.23 8.12
CA ASP A 158 -0.20 1.74 6.84
C ASP A 158 -0.34 0.66 5.76
N SER A 159 -0.77 1.04 4.56
CA SER A 159 -1.02 0.10 3.47
C SER A 159 0.26 -0.32 2.71
N GLY A 160 1.43 0.20 3.09
CA GLY A 160 2.73 -0.16 2.51
C GLY A 160 3.02 0.42 1.12
N THR A 161 2.18 1.36 0.64
CA THR A 161 2.34 2.07 -0.64
C THR A 161 2.46 3.59 -0.40
N LEU A 162 3.18 4.28 -1.29
CA LEU A 162 3.41 5.73 -1.20
C LEU A 162 3.53 6.29 -2.63
N ALA A 163 2.94 7.45 -2.89
CA ALA A 163 3.00 8.13 -4.19
C ALA A 163 3.64 9.51 -4.05
N LEU A 164 4.48 9.93 -5.00
CA LEU A 164 5.17 11.23 -4.96
C LEU A 164 5.04 11.98 -6.29
N THR A 165 4.87 13.30 -6.24
CA THR A 165 4.90 14.13 -7.45
C THR A 165 6.31 14.41 -7.95
N GLY A 166 6.63 13.82 -9.09
CA GLY A 166 7.85 14.07 -9.86
C GLY A 166 9.11 13.44 -9.25
N ALA A 167 10.08 13.11 -10.11
CA ALA A 167 11.38 12.55 -9.69
C ALA A 167 12.36 13.62 -9.15
N ARG A 168 12.11 14.90 -9.44
CA ARG A 168 12.84 16.06 -8.94
C ARG A 168 11.95 16.82 -7.97
N VAL A 169 12.42 16.98 -6.74
CA VAL A 169 11.67 17.66 -5.68
C VAL A 169 11.83 19.17 -5.85
N GLY A 170 10.70 19.89 -5.85
CA GLY A 170 10.65 21.35 -5.77
C GLY A 170 9.63 21.82 -4.75
N ALA A 171 9.48 23.13 -4.57
CA ALA A 171 8.56 23.71 -3.57
C ALA A 171 7.09 23.33 -3.76
N SER A 172 6.69 22.83 -4.94
CA SER A 172 5.33 22.36 -5.22
C SER A 172 5.19 20.82 -5.16
N SER A 173 6.23 20.08 -4.75
CA SER A 173 6.18 18.63 -4.66
C SER A 173 5.46 18.17 -3.39
N PHE A 174 4.62 17.15 -3.52
CA PHE A 174 3.91 16.52 -2.42
C PHE A 174 3.90 15.00 -2.58
N THR A 175 3.77 14.31 -1.45
CA THR A 175 3.60 12.85 -1.38
C THR A 175 2.22 12.52 -0.83
N VAL A 176 1.69 11.34 -1.17
CA VAL A 176 0.39 10.86 -0.71
C VAL A 176 0.53 9.43 -0.18
N ALA A 177 0.04 9.22 1.04
CA ALA A 177 0.04 7.93 1.71
C ALA A 177 -1.40 7.47 2.00
N PRO A 178 -1.80 6.26 1.60
CA PRO A 178 -3.02 5.62 2.06
C PRO A 178 -2.81 4.93 3.41
N SER A 179 -3.86 4.90 4.24
CA SER A 179 -3.92 4.09 5.46
C SER A 179 -5.33 3.57 5.70
N PHE A 180 -5.46 2.53 6.51
CA PHE A 180 -6.76 1.97 6.87
C PHE A 180 -6.85 1.66 8.37
N SER A 181 -8.09 1.57 8.85
CA SER A 181 -8.40 1.18 10.23
C SER A 181 -9.62 0.26 10.23
N VAL A 182 -9.64 -0.69 11.17
CA VAL A 182 -10.71 -1.67 11.31
C VAL A 182 -11.42 -1.47 12.63
N GLY A 183 -12.60 -0.85 12.57
CA GLY A 183 -13.47 -0.61 13.72
C GLY A 183 -14.71 -1.50 13.71
N ASN A 184 -15.54 -1.34 14.75
CA ASN A 184 -16.87 -1.95 14.87
C ASN A 184 -16.88 -3.48 14.64
N ASN A 185 -16.01 -4.22 15.34
CA ASN A 185 -15.81 -5.68 15.24
C ASN A 185 -15.55 -6.17 13.82
N GLY A 186 -14.71 -5.45 13.06
CA GLY A 186 -14.39 -5.85 11.69
C GLY A 186 -15.45 -5.51 10.65
N THR A 187 -16.52 -4.80 11.03
CA THR A 187 -17.56 -4.37 10.07
C THR A 187 -17.35 -2.95 9.55
N ASP A 188 -16.45 -2.18 10.15
CA ASP A 188 -16.11 -0.83 9.71
C ASP A 188 -14.66 -0.75 9.26
N TRP A 189 -14.46 -1.07 7.99
CA TRP A 189 -13.19 -0.84 7.32
C TRP A 189 -13.23 0.56 6.71
N SER A 190 -12.37 1.42 7.24
CA SER A 190 -12.32 2.84 6.93
C SER A 190 -10.95 3.19 6.39
N GLY A 191 -10.91 3.92 5.28
CA GLY A 191 -9.67 4.39 4.66
C GLY A 191 -9.44 5.88 4.86
N ARG A 192 -8.16 6.25 4.79
CA ARG A 192 -7.67 7.63 4.72
C ARG A 192 -6.64 7.73 3.60
N LEU A 193 -6.60 8.89 2.97
CA LEU A 193 -5.60 9.24 1.97
C LEU A 193 -5.08 10.63 2.34
N THR A 194 -3.82 10.69 2.77
CA THR A 194 -3.24 11.90 3.36
C THR A 194 -2.08 12.37 2.50
N ALA A 195 -2.11 13.66 2.13
CA ALA A 195 -1.00 14.29 1.43
C ALA A 195 -0.09 15.04 2.40
N PHE A 196 1.20 15.02 2.10
CA PHE A 196 2.24 15.72 2.85
C PHE A 196 3.12 16.54 1.91
N SER A 197 3.63 17.68 2.37
CA SER A 197 4.65 18.42 1.64
C SER A 197 5.94 17.61 1.54
N VAL A 198 6.81 17.96 0.60
CA VAL A 198 8.16 17.39 0.51
C VAL A 198 9.15 18.50 0.84
N ASN A 199 10.03 18.23 1.79
CA ASN A 199 11.06 19.16 2.24
C ASN A 199 12.15 19.31 1.18
N ALA A 200 12.98 20.35 1.28
CA ALA A 200 14.06 20.62 0.32
C ALA A 200 15.14 19.53 0.27
N ASP A 201 15.32 18.80 1.37
CA ASP A 201 16.20 17.63 1.49
C ASP A 201 15.59 16.35 0.89
N GLY A 202 14.38 16.43 0.34
CA GLY A 202 13.62 15.30 -0.18
C GLY A 202 12.79 14.57 0.87
N GLY A 203 12.90 14.91 2.16
CA GLY A 203 12.16 14.33 3.28
C GLY A 203 10.64 14.58 3.24
N VAL A 204 9.84 13.75 3.90
CA VAL A 204 8.41 14.00 4.09
C VAL A 204 8.22 15.15 5.10
N GLY A 205 7.42 16.14 4.74
CA GLY A 205 7.12 17.32 5.52
C GLY A 205 5.74 17.29 6.19
N THR A 206 5.10 18.44 6.32
CA THR A 206 3.82 18.59 7.03
C THR A 206 2.63 18.09 6.20
N GLN A 207 1.59 17.60 6.88
CA GLN A 207 0.32 17.26 6.22
C GLN A 207 -0.30 18.47 5.52
N LEU A 208 -0.71 18.29 4.27
CA LEU A 208 -1.38 19.28 3.43
C LEU A 208 -2.91 19.13 3.49
N TRP A 209 -3.39 17.91 3.29
CA TRP A 209 -4.82 17.58 3.29
C TRP A 209 -5.06 16.09 3.58
N GLU A 210 -6.28 15.73 3.98
CA GLU A 210 -6.75 14.34 4.11
C GLU A 210 -8.08 14.18 3.36
N ALA A 211 -8.12 13.34 2.33
CA ALA A 211 -9.27 13.22 1.43
C ALA A 211 -10.55 12.75 2.13
N ALA A 212 -10.44 11.84 3.12
CA ALA A 212 -11.58 11.34 3.87
C ALA A 212 -12.35 12.45 4.62
N THR A 213 -11.65 13.52 5.05
CA THR A 213 -12.29 14.71 5.66
C THR A 213 -13.03 15.59 4.66
N GLN A 214 -12.68 15.51 3.37
CA GLN A 214 -13.26 16.31 2.29
C GLN A 214 -14.50 15.65 1.67
N LEU A 215 -14.70 14.35 1.91
CA LEU A 215 -15.88 13.65 1.44
C LEU A 215 -17.15 14.12 2.16
N PRO A 216 -18.30 14.19 1.46
CA PRO A 216 -19.58 14.57 2.04
C PRO A 216 -19.94 13.85 3.33
N ASN A 217 -20.47 14.62 4.29
CA ASN A 217 -20.89 14.14 5.60
C ASN A 217 -22.39 14.37 5.88
N SER A 218 -23.19 14.66 4.85
CA SER A 218 -24.63 14.89 4.95
C SER A 218 -25.36 14.42 3.69
N ALA A 219 -26.67 14.16 3.80
CA ALA A 219 -27.52 13.77 2.68
C ALA A 219 -27.45 14.78 1.51
N ALA A 220 -27.53 16.08 1.81
CA ALA A 220 -27.46 17.13 0.80
C ALA A 220 -26.13 17.11 0.05
N ALA A 221 -25.01 17.00 0.76
CA ALA A 221 -23.69 16.94 0.14
C ALA A 221 -23.44 15.63 -0.62
N ALA A 222 -24.03 14.50 -0.22
CA ALA A 222 -23.90 13.23 -0.96
C ALA A 222 -24.55 13.30 -2.36
N THR A 223 -25.60 14.11 -2.52
CA THR A 223 -26.26 14.29 -3.83
C THR A 223 -25.43 15.11 -4.82
N THR A 224 -24.48 15.93 -4.36
CA THR A 224 -23.64 16.76 -5.23
C THR A 224 -22.38 16.05 -5.73
N ARG A 225 -22.08 14.84 -5.23
CA ARG A 225 -20.94 14.06 -5.72
C ARG A 225 -21.11 13.66 -7.17
N ASN A 226 -20.02 13.78 -7.92
CA ASN A 226 -19.95 13.34 -9.29
C ASN A 226 -19.54 11.86 -9.34
N VAL A 227 -20.53 10.97 -9.14
CA VAL A 227 -20.32 9.52 -9.16
C VAL A 227 -21.05 8.92 -10.35
N PHE A 228 -20.33 8.15 -11.15
CA PHE A 228 -20.86 7.42 -12.30
C PHE A 228 -20.51 5.93 -12.22
N VAL A 229 -21.27 5.12 -12.94
CA VAL A 229 -21.22 3.67 -12.85
C VAL A 229 -21.39 3.03 -14.22
N ALA A 230 -20.66 1.93 -14.45
CA ALA A 230 -20.86 1.09 -15.62
C ALA A 230 -21.96 0.04 -15.38
N THR A 231 -23.08 0.15 -16.08
CA THR A 231 -24.15 -0.87 -16.03
C THR A 231 -23.97 -1.95 -17.08
N VAL A 232 -23.27 -1.62 -18.18
CA VAL A 232 -22.83 -2.56 -19.21
C VAL A 232 -21.35 -2.30 -19.49
N PRO A 233 -20.45 -3.27 -19.25
CA PRO A 233 -19.04 -3.14 -19.56
C PRO A 233 -18.79 -3.28 -21.06
N GLY A 234 -17.60 -2.92 -21.51
CA GLY A 234 -17.14 -3.07 -22.89
C GLY A 234 -16.39 -1.84 -23.38
N GLY A 235 -15.83 -1.97 -24.58
CA GLY A 235 -15.27 -0.83 -25.32
C GLY A 235 -16.34 -0.14 -26.19
N VAL A 236 -16.86 -0.89 -27.17
CA VAL A 236 -17.74 -0.39 -28.23
C VAL A 236 -19.21 -0.28 -27.79
N SER A 237 -19.70 -1.18 -26.94
CA SER A 237 -21.11 -1.24 -26.51
C SER A 237 -21.27 -1.12 -25.00
N LYS A 238 -20.62 -0.11 -24.40
CA LYS A 238 -20.69 0.21 -22.97
C LYS A 238 -21.88 1.12 -22.63
N THR A 239 -22.33 1.06 -21.37
CA THR A 239 -23.30 2.00 -20.82
C THR A 239 -22.80 2.54 -19.48
N ILE A 240 -22.50 3.84 -19.45
CA ILE A 240 -22.05 4.56 -18.27
C ILE A 240 -23.10 5.60 -17.91
N VAL A 241 -23.52 5.63 -16.65
CA VAL A 241 -24.63 6.49 -16.18
C VAL A 241 -24.28 7.12 -14.84
N PRO A 242 -24.87 8.26 -14.48
CA PRO A 242 -24.78 8.77 -13.11
C PRO A 242 -25.26 7.69 -12.12
N PHE A 243 -24.55 7.54 -10.99
CA PHE A 243 -24.88 6.54 -9.98
C PHE A 243 -26.13 6.96 -9.22
N ALA A 244 -27.29 6.52 -9.72
CA ALA A 244 -28.62 6.76 -9.19
C ALA A 244 -29.46 5.51 -9.37
N ALA A 245 -30.31 5.17 -8.39
CA ALA A 245 -31.11 3.94 -8.43
C ALA A 245 -31.97 3.83 -9.70
N SER A 246 -32.54 4.93 -10.19
CA SER A 246 -33.32 4.97 -11.43
C SER A 246 -32.55 4.52 -12.68
N ASN A 247 -31.21 4.61 -12.66
CA ASN A 247 -30.36 4.23 -13.78
C ASN A 247 -29.89 2.76 -13.71
N LEU A 248 -30.17 2.05 -12.61
CA LEU A 248 -29.72 0.67 -12.39
C LEU A 248 -30.76 -0.38 -12.82
N GLY A 249 -32.00 0.03 -13.09
CA GLY A 249 -33.06 -0.88 -13.49
C GLY A 249 -34.45 -0.25 -13.44
N ALA A 250 -35.40 -0.86 -14.14
CA ALA A 250 -36.76 -0.35 -14.30
C ALA A 250 -37.65 -0.48 -13.05
N ASN A 251 -37.28 -1.34 -12.10
CA ASN A 251 -38.03 -1.57 -10.86
C ASN A 251 -37.08 -1.91 -9.71
N ALA A 252 -37.59 -1.92 -8.47
CA ALA A 252 -36.77 -2.10 -7.28
C ALA A 252 -35.99 -3.42 -7.26
N THR A 253 -36.59 -4.52 -7.73
CA THR A 253 -35.92 -5.83 -7.81
C THR A 253 -34.72 -5.79 -8.76
N ALA A 254 -34.87 -5.19 -9.95
CA ALA A 254 -33.78 -5.04 -10.90
C ALA A 254 -32.67 -4.12 -10.36
N GLN A 255 -33.05 -3.04 -9.66
CA GLN A 255 -32.09 -2.10 -9.06
C GLN A 255 -31.27 -2.76 -7.93
N PHE A 256 -31.91 -3.55 -7.07
CA PHE A 256 -31.20 -4.34 -6.06
C PHE A 256 -30.30 -5.39 -6.69
N ALA A 257 -30.79 -6.13 -7.69
CA ALA A 257 -30.01 -7.14 -8.39
C ALA A 257 -28.77 -6.55 -9.07
N ALA A 258 -28.88 -5.35 -9.66
CA ALA A 258 -27.74 -4.64 -10.24
C ALA A 258 -26.64 -4.37 -9.20
N MET A 259 -27.00 -4.05 -7.95
CA MET A 259 -26.06 -3.84 -6.85
C MET A 259 -25.57 -5.14 -6.18
N GLY A 260 -25.94 -6.31 -6.71
CA GLY A 260 -25.61 -7.60 -6.12
C GLY A 260 -26.44 -7.99 -4.90
N ILE A 261 -27.57 -7.32 -4.65
CA ILE A 261 -28.43 -7.60 -3.51
C ILE A 261 -29.50 -8.60 -3.95
N THR A 262 -29.45 -9.82 -3.39
CA THR A 262 -30.43 -10.86 -3.68
C THR A 262 -31.74 -10.65 -2.90
N PRO A 263 -32.86 -11.26 -3.29
CA PRO A 263 -34.10 -11.22 -2.49
C PRO A 263 -33.91 -11.68 -1.04
N THR A 264 -33.01 -12.65 -0.80
CA THR A 264 -32.63 -13.11 0.54
C THR A 264 -31.90 -12.01 1.30
N ASP A 265 -30.96 -11.31 0.67
CA ASP A 265 -30.26 -10.18 1.29
C ASP A 265 -31.20 -9.05 1.66
N ILE A 266 -32.21 -8.76 0.83
CA ILE A 266 -33.24 -7.77 1.15
C ILE A 266 -33.95 -8.17 2.45
N ALA A 267 -34.40 -9.41 2.55
CA ALA A 267 -35.13 -9.88 3.73
C ALA A 267 -34.27 -9.89 5.01
N VAL A 268 -32.99 -10.23 4.90
CA VAL A 268 -32.09 -10.42 6.05
C VAL A 268 -31.38 -9.12 6.46
N ASN A 269 -30.85 -8.37 5.49
CA ASN A 269 -29.96 -7.23 5.73
C ASN A 269 -30.66 -5.88 5.50
N PHE A 270 -31.67 -5.82 4.64
CA PHE A 270 -32.28 -4.56 4.18
C PHE A 270 -33.82 -4.55 4.21
N PRO A 271 -34.51 -5.11 5.23
CA PRO A 271 -35.96 -5.36 5.16
C PRO A 271 -36.82 -4.10 5.03
N THR A 272 -36.27 -2.93 5.35
CA THR A 272 -36.95 -1.63 5.29
C THR A 272 -36.27 -0.64 4.35
N ALA A 273 -35.20 -1.02 3.66
CA ALA A 273 -34.46 -0.11 2.78
C ALA A 273 -35.01 -0.15 1.34
N THR A 274 -34.96 0.98 0.66
CA THR A 274 -35.23 1.11 -0.78
C THR A 274 -33.91 1.16 -1.58
N PRO A 275 -33.91 0.84 -2.89
CA PRO A 275 -32.71 0.96 -3.71
C PRO A 275 -32.11 2.37 -3.70
N THR A 276 -32.96 3.41 -3.73
CA THR A 276 -32.51 4.81 -3.62
C THR A 276 -31.77 5.09 -2.32
N GLN A 277 -32.24 4.55 -1.19
CA GLN A 277 -31.56 4.72 0.10
C GLN A 277 -30.22 3.99 0.12
N VAL A 278 -30.11 2.80 -0.49
CA VAL A 278 -28.83 2.09 -0.61
C VAL A 278 -27.85 2.88 -1.47
N VAL A 279 -28.29 3.38 -2.64
CA VAL A 279 -27.43 4.20 -3.50
C VAL A 279 -27.00 5.49 -2.81
N ASN A 280 -27.89 6.20 -2.12
CA ASN A 280 -27.54 7.41 -1.37
C ASN A 280 -26.54 7.12 -0.25
N TYR A 281 -26.71 6.00 0.47
CA TYR A 281 -25.76 5.54 1.46
C TYR A 281 -24.37 5.28 0.86
N LEU A 282 -24.30 4.55 -0.25
CA LEU A 282 -23.04 4.28 -0.96
C LEU A 282 -22.38 5.57 -1.47
N ARG A 283 -23.18 6.55 -1.90
CA ARG A 283 -22.71 7.90 -2.25
C ARG A 283 -22.26 8.73 -1.04
N GLY A 284 -22.46 8.26 0.19
CA GLY A 284 -21.92 8.89 1.41
C GLY A 284 -22.96 9.55 2.31
N ASP A 285 -24.25 9.35 2.08
CA ASP A 285 -25.30 9.82 2.99
C ASP A 285 -25.28 9.02 4.32
N PRO A 286 -24.99 9.65 5.47
CA PRO A 286 -24.94 8.96 6.75
C PRO A 286 -26.28 8.91 7.48
N SER A 287 -27.35 9.52 6.94
CA SER A 287 -28.64 9.71 7.65
C SER A 287 -29.32 8.41 8.09
N LEU A 288 -28.95 7.28 7.47
CA LEU A 288 -29.51 5.96 7.72
C LEU A 288 -28.48 4.97 8.33
N GLU A 289 -27.41 5.49 8.93
CA GLU A 289 -26.41 4.70 9.67
C GLU A 289 -26.81 4.43 11.14
N LEU A 290 -26.34 3.31 11.68
CA LEU A 290 -26.39 3.04 13.13
C LEU A 290 -25.56 4.07 13.93
N PRO A 291 -25.92 4.39 15.21
CA PRO A 291 -26.97 3.81 16.04
C PRO A 291 -28.36 4.49 15.94
N ALA A 292 -28.62 5.33 14.93
CA ALA A 292 -29.98 5.79 14.61
C ALA A 292 -30.80 4.63 13.98
N PRO A 293 -32.14 4.68 13.83
CA PRO A 293 -32.93 3.51 13.41
C PRO A 293 -32.67 3.05 11.95
N GLY A 294 -31.66 3.60 11.27
CA GLY A 294 -31.39 3.37 9.86
C GLY A 294 -30.81 1.99 9.56
N PRO A 295 -31.18 1.37 8.42
CA PRO A 295 -30.86 -0.03 8.08
C PRO A 295 -29.37 -0.32 7.84
N PHE A 296 -28.48 0.68 7.76
CA PHE A 296 -27.11 0.50 7.27
C PHE A 296 -26.05 0.44 8.37
N ARG A 297 -24.89 -0.16 8.07
CA ARG A 297 -23.74 -0.14 8.97
C ARG A 297 -23.23 1.29 9.19
N LYS A 298 -22.71 1.55 10.39
CA LYS A 298 -21.98 2.78 10.70
C LYS A 298 -20.63 2.77 10.00
N ARG A 299 -20.20 3.91 9.48
CA ARG A 299 -18.88 4.11 8.89
C ARG A 299 -18.10 5.20 9.62
N THR A 300 -16.83 4.97 9.89
CA THR A 300 -15.94 5.99 10.46
C THR A 300 -15.52 6.98 9.39
N THR A 301 -15.10 6.50 8.21
CA THR A 301 -14.87 7.33 7.02
C THR A 301 -15.73 6.88 5.85
N ARG A 302 -15.98 7.80 4.90
CA ARG A 302 -16.80 7.52 3.70
C ARG A 302 -15.95 6.95 2.57
N LEU A 303 -14.65 7.21 2.63
CA LEU A 303 -13.65 6.59 1.80
C LEU A 303 -13.41 5.17 2.34
N GLY A 304 -13.59 4.18 1.48
CA GLY A 304 -13.25 2.80 1.83
C GLY A 304 -11.78 2.64 2.16
N ASP A 305 -11.43 1.55 2.86
CA ASP A 305 -10.04 1.18 3.06
C ASP A 305 -9.31 1.04 1.71
N ILE A 306 -8.05 1.48 1.69
CA ILE A 306 -7.15 1.38 0.53
C ILE A 306 -6.04 0.44 0.98
N VAL A 307 -5.98 -0.78 0.44
CA VAL A 307 -5.07 -1.82 0.95
C VAL A 307 -4.03 -2.20 -0.10
N GLY A 308 -4.48 -2.67 -1.26
CA GLY A 308 -3.63 -3.07 -2.39
C GLY A 308 -3.46 -2.00 -3.46
N SER A 309 -4.34 -0.99 -3.52
CA SER A 309 -4.22 0.09 -4.51
C SER A 309 -3.05 1.02 -4.16
N THR A 310 -2.17 1.26 -5.14
CA THR A 310 -1.13 2.29 -5.08
C THR A 310 -1.70 3.59 -5.65
N PRO A 311 -1.79 4.69 -4.85
CA PRO A 311 -2.21 5.97 -5.39
C PRO A 311 -1.28 6.43 -6.51
N GLU A 312 -1.82 7.08 -7.55
CA GLU A 312 -1.02 7.67 -8.63
C GLU A 312 -1.30 9.17 -8.70
N ILE A 313 -0.25 9.98 -8.75
CA ILE A 313 -0.40 11.43 -8.87
C ILE A 313 -0.15 11.84 -10.32
N SER A 314 -1.13 12.50 -10.93
CA SER A 314 -0.96 13.19 -12.21
C SER A 314 -0.65 14.66 -11.96
N SER A 315 0.48 15.14 -12.48
CA SER A 315 0.89 16.53 -12.47
C SER A 315 0.63 17.19 -13.83
N PRO A 316 0.23 18.47 -13.86
CA PRO A 316 0.20 19.30 -15.06
C PRO A 316 1.57 19.39 -15.77
N LYS A 317 2.65 19.07 -15.05
CA LYS A 317 4.03 19.10 -15.53
C LYS A 317 4.58 17.74 -15.92
N ASP A 318 3.79 16.67 -15.83
CA ASP A 318 4.25 15.35 -16.27
C ASP A 318 4.52 15.36 -17.77
N ASP A 319 5.73 14.94 -18.13
CA ASP A 319 6.23 14.81 -19.49
C ASP A 319 6.69 13.35 -19.69
N PHE A 320 6.02 12.65 -20.59
CA PHE A 320 6.28 11.24 -20.93
C PHE A 320 7.39 11.10 -21.97
N GLY A 321 8.09 12.19 -22.32
CA GLY A 321 9.26 12.19 -23.19
C GLY A 321 8.93 12.19 -24.68
N TYR A 322 7.66 12.13 -25.08
CA TYR A 322 7.23 12.03 -26.48
C TYR A 322 7.67 13.21 -27.36
N GLY A 323 8.01 14.35 -26.77
CA GLY A 323 8.57 15.50 -27.49
C GLY A 323 10.02 15.28 -27.94
N SER A 324 10.68 14.26 -27.41
CA SER A 324 12.07 13.89 -27.68
C SER A 324 12.24 12.48 -28.25
N THR A 325 11.33 11.55 -27.91
CA THR A 325 11.38 10.16 -28.39
C THR A 325 10.63 9.98 -29.71
N LEU A 326 9.49 10.65 -29.91
CA LEU A 326 8.79 10.63 -31.19
C LEU A 326 9.38 11.65 -32.17
N SER A 327 9.03 11.53 -33.45
CA SER A 327 9.50 12.43 -34.51
C SER A 327 8.36 13.20 -35.21
N GLY A 328 8.75 14.25 -35.95
CA GLY A 328 7.86 15.01 -36.82
C GLY A 328 6.70 15.70 -36.10
N ALA A 329 5.51 15.67 -36.72
CA ALA A 329 4.33 16.38 -36.24
C ALA A 329 3.83 15.88 -34.87
N LEU A 330 4.07 14.61 -34.52
CA LEU A 330 3.70 14.06 -33.22
C LEU A 330 4.51 14.73 -32.10
N ALA A 331 5.83 14.81 -32.26
CA ALA A 331 6.71 15.46 -31.28
C ALA A 331 6.37 16.95 -31.09
N THR A 332 6.20 17.70 -32.19
CA THR A 332 5.87 19.13 -32.11
C THR A 332 4.49 19.37 -31.49
N SER A 333 3.48 18.57 -31.83
CA SER A 333 2.14 18.70 -31.24
C SER A 333 2.11 18.30 -29.77
N TYR A 334 2.98 17.39 -29.33
CA TYR A 334 3.10 17.03 -27.92
C TYR A 334 3.69 18.16 -27.08
N GLN A 335 4.72 18.85 -27.58
CA GLN A 335 5.28 20.02 -26.88
C GLN A 335 4.24 21.14 -26.73
N ALA A 336 3.39 21.35 -27.74
CA ALA A 336 2.26 22.27 -27.64
C ALA A 336 1.22 21.80 -26.61
N TYR A 337 0.96 20.49 -26.55
CA TYR A 337 0.08 19.91 -25.55
C TYR A 337 0.61 20.11 -24.13
N LEU A 338 1.90 19.87 -23.85
CA LEU A 338 2.51 20.10 -22.54
C LEU A 338 2.33 21.55 -22.07
N ALA A 339 2.47 22.52 -22.97
CA ALA A 339 2.23 23.93 -22.65
C ALA A 339 0.76 24.20 -22.24
N SER A 340 -0.21 23.52 -22.85
CA SER A 340 -1.62 23.62 -22.48
C SER A 340 -1.94 22.87 -21.18
N LYS A 341 -1.40 21.65 -21.02
CA LYS A 341 -1.55 20.78 -19.85
C LYS A 341 -1.04 21.45 -18.58
N ALA A 342 0.00 22.28 -18.67
CA ALA A 342 0.56 23.02 -17.55
C ALA A 342 -0.45 23.97 -16.83
N SER A 343 -1.58 24.29 -17.45
CA SER A 343 -2.66 25.08 -16.83
C SER A 343 -3.69 24.25 -16.05
N ASN A 344 -3.61 22.92 -16.12
CA ASN A 344 -4.48 22.02 -15.36
C ASN A 344 -4.10 21.98 -13.88
N VAL A 345 -4.91 21.26 -13.11
CA VAL A 345 -4.66 20.96 -11.69
C VAL A 345 -3.99 19.59 -11.56
N SER A 346 -3.14 19.43 -10.53
CA SER A 346 -2.68 18.10 -10.14
C SER A 346 -3.84 17.27 -9.62
N MET A 347 -3.81 15.97 -9.88
CA MET A 347 -4.83 15.00 -9.46
C MET A 347 -4.18 13.81 -8.78
N VAL A 348 -4.89 13.21 -7.83
CA VAL A 348 -4.49 11.97 -7.16
C VAL A 348 -5.57 10.93 -7.41
N PHE A 349 -5.17 9.79 -7.96
CA PHE A 349 -6.06 8.72 -8.34
C PHE A 349 -5.81 7.48 -7.49
N VAL A 350 -6.87 6.84 -7.01
CA VAL A 350 -6.75 5.63 -6.18
C VAL A 350 -8.02 4.79 -6.24
N GLY A 351 -7.89 3.48 -6.21
CA GLY A 351 -9.00 2.55 -5.96
C GLY A 351 -9.26 2.40 -4.46
N ALA A 352 -10.52 2.38 -4.06
CA ALA A 352 -10.91 2.10 -2.66
C ALA A 352 -11.93 0.96 -2.55
N ASN A 353 -11.93 0.31 -1.39
CA ASN A 353 -12.83 -0.81 -1.08
C ASN A 353 -14.25 -0.38 -0.69
N ASP A 354 -14.62 0.89 -0.94
CA ASP A 354 -16.01 1.35 -0.99
C ASP A 354 -16.67 1.10 -2.36
N GLY A 355 -15.94 0.44 -3.27
CA GLY A 355 -16.43 0.04 -4.59
C GLY A 355 -16.04 0.99 -5.70
N MET A 356 -15.32 2.09 -5.40
CA MET A 356 -15.08 3.15 -6.36
C MET A 356 -13.59 3.38 -6.64
N PHE A 357 -13.36 3.86 -7.85
CA PHE A 357 -12.12 4.51 -8.25
C PHE A 357 -12.30 6.02 -8.10
N HIS A 358 -11.42 6.69 -7.37
CA HIS A 358 -11.56 8.10 -7.03
C HIS A 358 -10.51 8.96 -7.73
N GLY A 359 -10.90 10.17 -8.14
CA GLY A 359 -10.00 11.25 -8.55
C GLY A 359 -10.12 12.43 -7.59
N PHE A 360 -9.06 12.72 -6.86
CA PHE A 360 -8.97 13.84 -5.91
C PHE A 360 -8.11 14.97 -6.47
N ASN A 361 -8.48 16.20 -6.17
CA ASN A 361 -7.68 17.38 -6.48
C ASN A 361 -6.41 17.39 -5.63
N GLY A 362 -5.24 17.39 -6.26
CA GLY A 362 -3.95 17.30 -5.59
C GLY A 362 -3.61 18.50 -4.70
N SER A 363 -4.30 19.64 -4.84
CA SER A 363 -4.05 20.83 -4.02
C SER A 363 -4.81 20.83 -2.70
N ASN A 364 -5.96 20.16 -2.62
CA ASN A 364 -6.85 20.26 -1.44
C ASN A 364 -7.53 18.94 -1.03
N GLY A 365 -7.32 17.84 -1.74
CA GLY A 365 -7.91 16.53 -1.45
C GLY A 365 -9.41 16.43 -1.72
N ARG A 366 -10.04 17.43 -2.35
CA ARG A 366 -11.46 17.37 -2.74
C ARG A 366 -11.65 16.35 -3.85
N GLU A 367 -12.65 15.50 -3.72
CA GLU A 367 -13.04 14.57 -4.79
C GLU A 367 -13.64 15.33 -5.99
N GLU A 368 -13.06 15.15 -7.18
CA GLU A 368 -13.58 15.68 -8.44
C GLU A 368 -14.53 14.69 -9.13
N PHE A 369 -14.24 13.40 -9.04
CA PHE A 369 -15.14 12.34 -9.49
C PHE A 369 -14.89 11.00 -8.80
N ALA A 370 -15.87 10.10 -8.90
CA ALA A 370 -15.70 8.69 -8.59
C ALA A 370 -16.38 7.79 -9.65
N PHE A 371 -15.73 6.67 -9.97
CA PHE A 371 -16.23 5.68 -10.92
C PHE A 371 -16.47 4.34 -10.23
N VAL A 372 -17.62 3.71 -10.47
CA VAL A 372 -17.92 2.35 -10.05
C VAL A 372 -17.88 1.42 -11.27
N PRO A 373 -16.84 0.57 -11.42
CA PRO A 373 -16.79 -0.44 -12.47
C PRO A 373 -17.95 -1.42 -12.36
N ASN A 374 -18.39 -2.01 -13.47
CA ASN A 374 -19.49 -2.96 -13.53
C ASN A 374 -19.23 -4.17 -12.64
N ALA A 375 -18.00 -4.67 -12.64
CA ALA A 375 -17.60 -5.79 -11.79
C ALA A 375 -17.77 -5.47 -10.29
N ALA A 376 -17.51 -4.23 -9.87
CA ALA A 376 -17.69 -3.79 -8.49
C ALA A 376 -19.17 -3.55 -8.17
N LEU A 377 -19.92 -2.95 -9.10
CA LEU A 377 -21.37 -2.71 -8.97
C LEU A 377 -22.13 -3.99 -8.62
N LYS A 378 -21.80 -5.12 -9.26
CA LYS A 378 -22.47 -6.43 -9.08
C LYS A 378 -22.42 -7.01 -7.66
N ARG A 379 -21.77 -6.32 -6.71
CA ARG A 379 -21.62 -6.74 -5.30
C ARG A 379 -21.53 -5.59 -4.31
N ILE A 380 -21.58 -4.33 -4.78
CA ILE A 380 -21.39 -3.12 -3.97
C ILE A 380 -22.43 -2.98 -2.85
N GLY A 381 -23.62 -3.58 -3.01
CA GLY A 381 -24.67 -3.54 -2.01
C GLY A 381 -24.29 -4.16 -0.65
N ALA A 382 -23.32 -5.08 -0.63
CA ALA A 382 -22.82 -5.67 0.61
C ALA A 382 -22.24 -4.63 1.57
N LEU A 383 -21.68 -3.53 1.06
CA LEU A 383 -21.13 -2.42 1.87
C LEU A 383 -22.18 -1.72 2.72
N ALA A 384 -23.47 -1.82 2.39
CA ALA A 384 -24.54 -1.25 3.21
C ALA A 384 -24.94 -2.17 4.39
N SER A 385 -24.54 -3.45 4.36
CA SER A 385 -24.96 -4.45 5.34
C SER A 385 -24.41 -4.18 6.73
N ARG A 386 -25.26 -4.30 7.76
CA ARG A 386 -24.85 -4.27 9.18
C ARG A 386 -23.95 -5.43 9.59
N ARG A 387 -23.95 -6.51 8.81
CA ARG A 387 -23.10 -7.70 9.00
C ARG A 387 -22.04 -7.76 7.90
N TYR A 388 -21.48 -6.61 7.56
CA TYR A 388 -20.47 -6.52 6.51
C TYR A 388 -19.28 -7.42 6.87
N ASP A 389 -18.97 -8.30 5.93
CA ASP A 389 -17.75 -9.08 5.91
C ASP A 389 -16.85 -8.46 4.84
N HIS A 390 -15.60 -8.20 5.19
CA HIS A 390 -14.72 -7.39 4.36
C HIS A 390 -14.42 -8.09 3.03
N ARG A 391 -14.44 -7.30 1.97
CA ARG A 391 -14.10 -7.71 0.63
C ARG A 391 -13.38 -6.57 -0.05
N TYR A 392 -12.38 -6.93 -0.85
CA TYR A 392 -11.77 -5.99 -1.78
C TYR A 392 -12.76 -5.63 -2.90
N TYR A 393 -12.69 -4.42 -3.46
CA TYR A 393 -13.50 -4.00 -4.61
C TYR A 393 -12.65 -3.45 -5.75
N VAL A 394 -12.23 -2.19 -5.65
CA VAL A 394 -11.31 -1.55 -6.58
C VAL A 394 -10.03 -1.35 -5.79
N ASP A 395 -9.12 -2.32 -5.87
CA ASP A 395 -7.93 -2.39 -5.02
C ASP A 395 -6.66 -2.63 -5.84
N GLY A 396 -6.68 -2.21 -7.11
CA GLY A 396 -5.63 -2.48 -8.06
C GLY A 396 -4.69 -1.30 -8.31
N PRO A 397 -3.59 -1.52 -9.04
CA PRO A 397 -2.70 -0.46 -9.50
C PRO A 397 -3.42 0.55 -10.39
N VAL A 398 -2.88 1.78 -10.40
CA VAL A 398 -3.34 2.89 -11.23
C VAL A 398 -2.21 3.35 -12.13
N THR A 399 -2.54 3.68 -13.38
CA THR A 399 -1.58 4.17 -14.38
C THR A 399 -2.10 5.42 -15.03
N VAL A 400 -1.31 6.49 -15.01
CA VAL A 400 -1.59 7.72 -15.76
C VAL A 400 -0.64 7.77 -16.96
N ALA A 401 -1.15 8.15 -18.13
CA ALA A 401 -0.35 8.33 -19.33
C ALA A 401 -0.90 9.44 -20.23
N ASP A 402 0.00 10.16 -20.90
CA ASP A 402 -0.40 10.98 -22.05
C ASP A 402 -0.56 10.08 -23.29
N THR A 403 -1.57 10.34 -24.11
CA THR A 403 -1.86 9.54 -25.30
C THR A 403 -2.51 10.37 -26.40
N ARG A 404 -2.70 9.78 -27.60
CA ARG A 404 -3.56 10.37 -28.63
C ARG A 404 -5.01 9.94 -28.48
N LEU A 405 -5.84 10.86 -28.01
CA LEU A 405 -7.28 10.75 -27.92
C LEU A 405 -7.96 11.40 -29.13
N GLY A 406 -8.62 10.59 -29.97
CA GLY A 406 -9.35 11.10 -31.13
C GLY A 406 -8.51 11.96 -32.09
N GLY A 407 -7.21 11.69 -32.18
CA GLY A 407 -6.26 12.45 -33.01
C GLY A 407 -5.68 13.73 -32.36
N SER A 408 -6.03 14.02 -31.12
CA SER A 408 -5.41 15.08 -30.30
C SER A 408 -4.66 14.48 -29.12
N TRP A 409 -3.74 15.22 -28.52
CA TRP A 409 -3.11 14.78 -27.27
C TRP A 409 -4.06 14.97 -26.09
N GLY A 410 -4.02 14.02 -25.16
CA GLY A 410 -4.80 14.05 -23.93
C GLY A 410 -4.16 13.17 -22.86
N THR A 411 -4.70 13.21 -21.65
CA THR A 411 -4.24 12.38 -20.53
C THR A 411 -5.31 11.34 -20.21
N VAL A 412 -4.89 10.09 -20.04
CA VAL A 412 -5.76 9.01 -19.58
C VAL A 412 -5.28 8.47 -18.24
N VAL A 413 -6.23 7.92 -17.49
CA VAL A 413 -5.94 7.06 -16.35
C VAL A 413 -6.57 5.69 -16.57
N VAL A 414 -5.79 4.65 -16.28
CA VAL A 414 -6.23 3.25 -16.32
C VAL A 414 -6.13 2.69 -14.91
N GLY A 415 -7.25 2.13 -14.43
CA GLY A 415 -7.34 1.47 -13.14
C GLY A 415 -7.73 0.00 -13.30
N THR A 416 -7.36 -0.83 -12.33
CA THR A 416 -7.79 -2.23 -12.25
C THR A 416 -8.56 -2.49 -10.96
N GLY A 417 -9.36 -3.57 -10.98
CA GLY A 417 -10.05 -4.06 -9.79
C GLY A 417 -9.13 -4.68 -8.73
N GLY A 418 -7.87 -4.95 -9.08
CA GLY A 418 -6.89 -5.58 -8.19
C GLY A 418 -7.38 -6.91 -7.63
N ALA A 419 -7.19 -7.11 -6.32
CA ALA A 419 -7.68 -8.30 -5.61
C ALA A 419 -9.20 -8.31 -5.43
N GLY A 420 -9.86 -7.18 -5.69
CA GLY A 420 -11.30 -7.08 -5.60
C GLY A 420 -11.97 -7.72 -6.79
N THR A 421 -11.86 -7.13 -7.96
CA THR A 421 -12.63 -7.52 -9.15
C THR A 421 -11.74 -7.84 -10.33
N ARG A 422 -12.20 -8.75 -11.19
CA ARG A 422 -11.54 -9.09 -12.45
C ARG A 422 -11.91 -8.07 -13.53
N THR A 423 -11.36 -6.86 -13.41
CA THR A 423 -11.69 -5.75 -14.31
C THR A 423 -10.51 -4.81 -14.53
N VAL A 424 -10.49 -4.19 -15.70
CA VAL A 424 -9.64 -3.06 -16.08
C VAL A 424 -10.48 -2.03 -16.81
N PHE A 425 -10.21 -0.74 -16.60
CA PHE A 425 -10.98 0.34 -17.23
C PHE A 425 -10.10 1.55 -17.51
N GLY A 426 -10.43 2.30 -18.56
CA GLY A 426 -9.76 3.55 -18.94
C GLY A 426 -10.70 4.74 -18.82
N VAL A 427 -10.17 5.88 -18.38
CA VAL A 427 -10.89 7.16 -18.25
C VAL A 427 -10.04 8.28 -18.85
N ASP A 428 -10.64 9.13 -19.67
CA ASP A 428 -10.07 10.39 -20.15
C ASP A 428 -10.09 11.42 -19.01
N ILE A 429 -8.92 11.90 -18.64
CA ILE A 429 -8.70 12.91 -17.60
C ILE A 429 -7.99 14.15 -18.16
N THR A 430 -8.09 14.39 -19.48
CA THR A 430 -7.54 15.58 -20.14
C THR A 430 -8.07 16.86 -19.47
N ASN A 431 -9.32 16.84 -19.02
CA ASN A 431 -9.96 17.91 -18.24
C ASN A 431 -10.40 17.37 -16.86
N PRO A 432 -9.48 17.26 -15.89
CA PRO A 432 -9.70 16.43 -14.70
C PRO A 432 -10.78 16.94 -13.74
N THR A 433 -11.14 18.22 -13.80
CA THR A 433 -12.18 18.83 -12.93
C THR A 433 -13.60 18.71 -13.50
N THR A 434 -13.75 18.18 -14.71
CA THR A 434 -15.05 18.06 -15.40
C THR A 434 -15.34 16.65 -15.93
N VAL A 435 -14.60 15.64 -15.46
CA VAL A 435 -14.77 14.23 -15.85
C VAL A 435 -16.21 13.78 -15.60
N GLY A 436 -16.85 13.18 -16.59
CA GLY A 436 -18.21 12.66 -16.53
C GLY A 436 -18.34 11.27 -17.17
N ALA A 437 -19.59 10.82 -17.32
CA ALA A 437 -19.89 9.47 -17.81
C ALA A 437 -19.33 9.18 -19.21
N ASN A 438 -19.22 10.19 -20.08
CA ASN A 438 -18.70 10.03 -21.44
C ASN A 438 -17.17 9.93 -21.50
N ASP A 439 -16.49 10.33 -20.42
CA ASP A 439 -15.03 10.31 -20.35
C ASP A 439 -14.51 8.94 -19.91
N VAL A 440 -15.38 8.05 -19.41
CA VAL A 440 -15.03 6.63 -19.25
C VAL A 440 -14.91 6.00 -20.63
N LEU A 441 -13.68 5.68 -21.02
CA LEU A 441 -13.36 5.20 -22.36
C LEU A 441 -13.81 3.75 -22.57
N TRP A 442 -13.61 2.88 -21.59
CA TRP A 442 -13.95 1.46 -21.67
C TRP A 442 -13.81 0.75 -20.32
N GLU A 443 -14.47 -0.40 -20.20
CA GLU A 443 -14.23 -1.38 -19.13
C GLU A 443 -14.15 -2.78 -19.77
N ILE A 444 -13.15 -3.57 -19.43
CA ILE A 444 -13.04 -4.98 -19.81
C ILE A 444 -13.00 -5.79 -18.50
N ASN A 445 -13.85 -6.80 -18.40
CA ASN A 445 -13.91 -7.71 -17.26
C ASN A 445 -14.11 -9.15 -17.72
N ASP A 446 -14.19 -10.07 -16.75
CA ASP A 446 -14.38 -11.50 -16.94
C ASP A 446 -15.64 -11.89 -17.75
N SER A 447 -16.67 -11.04 -17.79
CA SER A 447 -17.83 -11.28 -18.66
C SER A 447 -17.59 -10.97 -20.14
N ILE A 448 -16.51 -10.25 -20.46
CA ILE A 448 -16.07 -9.94 -21.83
C ILE A 448 -15.06 -10.98 -22.33
N ASP A 449 -14.12 -11.40 -21.49
CA ASP A 449 -13.12 -12.42 -21.82
C ASP A 449 -12.76 -13.27 -20.59
N ALA A 450 -12.86 -14.60 -20.74
CA ALA A 450 -12.64 -15.58 -19.67
C ALA A 450 -11.17 -15.66 -19.19
N ASP A 451 -10.22 -15.15 -19.96
CA ASP A 451 -8.82 -15.06 -19.52
C ASP A 451 -8.59 -13.87 -18.58
N MET A 452 -9.55 -12.95 -18.40
CA MET A 452 -9.40 -11.83 -17.47
C MET A 452 -9.50 -12.31 -16.01
N GLY A 453 -8.41 -12.19 -15.27
CA GLY A 453 -8.30 -12.52 -13.85
C GLY A 453 -8.23 -11.29 -12.96
N PHE A 454 -7.76 -11.47 -11.73
CA PHE A 454 -7.44 -10.39 -10.80
C PHE A 454 -6.16 -9.70 -11.25
N ALA A 455 -6.31 -8.60 -12.01
CA ALA A 455 -5.21 -7.82 -12.56
C ALA A 455 -4.46 -7.05 -11.46
N LEU A 456 -3.52 -7.74 -10.80
CA LEU A 456 -2.63 -7.18 -9.76
C LEU A 456 -1.40 -6.46 -10.35
N GLY A 457 -1.09 -6.72 -11.62
CA GLY A 457 0.03 -6.06 -12.32
C GLY A 457 -0.35 -4.67 -12.82
N LYS A 458 0.63 -3.75 -12.86
CA LYS A 458 0.41 -2.40 -13.41
C LYS A 458 0.25 -2.46 -14.93
N VAL A 459 -0.77 -1.80 -15.44
CA VAL A 459 -1.01 -1.62 -16.88
C VAL A 459 0.03 -0.68 -17.46
N GLN A 460 0.48 -0.89 -18.70
CA GLN A 460 1.32 0.08 -19.41
C GLN A 460 0.54 0.70 -20.56
N VAL A 461 0.57 2.03 -20.65
CA VAL A 461 -0.09 2.78 -21.73
C VAL A 461 0.98 3.53 -22.52
N LEU A 462 1.11 3.18 -23.79
CA LEU A 462 2.20 3.66 -24.64
C LEU A 462 1.87 3.46 -26.13
N PRO A 463 2.61 4.12 -27.04
CA PRO A 463 2.49 3.86 -28.46
C PRO A 463 3.31 2.62 -28.86
N VAL A 464 2.79 1.80 -29.77
CA VAL A 464 3.47 0.62 -30.32
C VAL A 464 3.73 0.77 -31.81
N THR A 465 4.63 -0.05 -32.34
CA THR A 465 5.02 -0.02 -33.76
C THR A 465 3.78 -0.04 -34.66
N GLY A 466 3.72 0.87 -35.63
CA GLY A 466 2.51 1.11 -36.44
C GLY A 466 1.65 2.29 -35.97
N GLY A 467 2.04 2.98 -34.88
CA GLY A 467 1.45 4.27 -34.48
C GLY A 467 0.19 4.18 -33.63
N GLN A 468 -0.18 2.97 -33.19
CA GLN A 468 -1.34 2.74 -32.32
C GLN A 468 -0.97 3.01 -30.87
N TRP A 469 -1.90 3.59 -30.12
CA TRP A 469 -1.77 3.77 -28.68
C TRP A 469 -2.55 2.69 -27.96
N VAL A 470 -1.88 1.95 -27.08
CA VAL A 470 -2.45 0.75 -26.48
C VAL A 470 -2.28 0.75 -24.97
N ALA A 471 -3.23 0.11 -24.29
CA ALA A 471 -3.07 -0.41 -22.95
C ALA A 471 -2.61 -1.87 -23.05
N LEU A 472 -1.40 -2.13 -22.56
CA LEU A 472 -0.86 -3.47 -22.35
C LEU A 472 -1.28 -3.94 -20.97
N VAL A 473 -2.22 -4.88 -20.94
CA VAL A 473 -2.84 -5.37 -19.70
C VAL A 473 -2.43 -6.82 -19.48
N PRO A 474 -1.63 -7.11 -18.44
CA PRO A 474 -1.46 -8.48 -18.00
C PRO A 474 -2.78 -8.99 -17.42
N ASN A 475 -3.17 -10.22 -17.75
CA ASN A 475 -4.49 -10.72 -17.40
C ASN A 475 -4.71 -10.94 -15.90
N GLY A 476 -3.64 -11.02 -15.12
CA GLY A 476 -3.72 -11.31 -13.70
C GLY A 476 -4.05 -12.76 -13.42
N TYR A 477 -4.41 -13.03 -12.16
CA TYR A 477 -4.46 -14.39 -11.63
C TYR A 477 -5.89 -14.89 -11.42
N ASN A 478 -6.05 -16.22 -11.34
CA ASN A 478 -7.35 -16.86 -11.11
C ASN A 478 -8.40 -16.34 -12.10
N SER A 479 -8.06 -16.37 -13.40
CA SER A 479 -9.01 -16.22 -14.50
C SER A 479 -9.79 -17.53 -14.67
N ASP A 480 -10.90 -17.53 -15.40
CA ASP A 480 -11.70 -18.75 -15.58
C ASP A 480 -10.96 -19.83 -16.40
N SER A 481 -10.02 -19.40 -17.24
CA SER A 481 -9.20 -20.30 -18.06
C SER A 481 -7.85 -20.64 -17.42
N GLU A 482 -7.49 -19.98 -16.32
CA GLU A 482 -6.22 -20.16 -15.57
C GLU A 482 -4.93 -20.07 -16.42
N ASN A 483 -4.98 -19.40 -17.58
CA ASN A 483 -3.80 -19.17 -18.43
C ASN A 483 -3.12 -17.84 -18.09
N ALA A 484 -1.82 -17.73 -18.38
CA ALA A 484 -1.17 -16.43 -18.52
C ALA A 484 -1.50 -15.80 -19.87
N ALA A 485 -1.85 -14.52 -19.90
CA ALA A 485 -2.14 -13.79 -21.14
C ALA A 485 -1.78 -12.30 -21.06
N LEU A 486 -1.27 -11.77 -22.17
CA LEU A 486 -1.12 -10.33 -22.38
C LEU A 486 -2.23 -9.84 -23.32
N PHE A 487 -3.05 -8.92 -22.83
CA PHE A 487 -4.02 -8.20 -23.64
C PHE A 487 -3.37 -6.94 -24.20
N VAL A 488 -3.52 -6.73 -25.51
CA VAL A 488 -3.18 -5.48 -26.19
C VAL A 488 -4.49 -4.80 -26.59
N ILE A 489 -4.84 -3.73 -25.88
CA ILE A 489 -6.12 -3.04 -25.99
C ILE A 489 -5.90 -1.66 -26.57
N ASP A 490 -6.67 -1.26 -27.58
CA ASP A 490 -6.67 0.11 -28.07
C ASP A 490 -7.16 1.07 -26.97
N ILE A 491 -6.34 2.04 -26.59
CA ILE A 491 -6.62 2.90 -25.43
C ILE A 491 -7.87 3.78 -25.62
N ASN A 492 -8.20 4.13 -26.88
CA ASN A 492 -9.31 5.02 -27.19
C ASN A 492 -10.65 4.29 -27.13
N THR A 493 -10.69 3.09 -27.68
CA THR A 493 -11.93 2.36 -27.97
C THR A 493 -12.19 1.20 -27.02
N GLY A 494 -11.16 0.71 -26.33
CA GLY A 494 -11.24 -0.52 -25.53
C GLY A 494 -11.33 -1.79 -26.38
N GLN A 495 -11.04 -1.73 -27.68
CA GLN A 495 -10.99 -2.91 -28.52
C GLN A 495 -9.75 -3.75 -28.18
N ILE A 496 -9.95 -5.05 -27.90
CA ILE A 496 -8.83 -6.00 -27.79
C ILE A 496 -8.27 -6.22 -29.21
N LEU A 497 -7.12 -5.62 -29.49
CA LEU A 497 -6.43 -5.74 -30.78
C LEU A 497 -5.78 -7.12 -30.92
N LYS A 498 -5.21 -7.62 -29.81
CA LYS A 498 -4.60 -8.94 -29.72
C LYS A 498 -4.65 -9.44 -28.29
N LYS A 499 -4.82 -10.75 -28.14
CA LYS A 499 -4.56 -11.49 -26.90
C LYS A 499 -3.41 -12.47 -27.19
N LEU A 500 -2.32 -12.34 -26.46
CA LEU A 500 -1.13 -13.17 -26.59
C LEU A 500 -1.08 -14.14 -25.41
N VAL A 501 -1.28 -15.43 -25.68
CA VAL A 501 -1.31 -16.50 -24.68
C VAL A 501 -0.06 -17.37 -24.87
N PRO A 502 0.94 -17.31 -23.96
CA PRO A 502 2.09 -18.20 -23.99
C PRO A 502 1.70 -19.65 -23.72
N ASN A 503 2.58 -20.59 -24.10
CA ASN A 503 2.40 -22.00 -23.81
C ASN A 503 3.43 -22.43 -22.76
N ASP A 504 2.99 -22.52 -21.50
CA ASP A 504 3.82 -22.96 -20.37
C ASP A 504 3.98 -24.49 -20.30
N GLY A 505 3.25 -25.26 -21.12
CA GLY A 505 3.27 -26.72 -21.12
C GLY A 505 2.72 -27.35 -19.83
N SER A 506 2.05 -26.57 -18.98
CA SER A 506 1.47 -26.99 -17.70
C SER A 506 -0.06 -27.00 -17.76
N THR A 507 -0.67 -27.67 -16.79
CA THR A 507 -2.11 -27.57 -16.49
C THR A 507 -2.37 -26.91 -15.14
N ASP A 508 -1.31 -26.47 -14.45
CA ASP A 508 -1.42 -25.77 -13.18
C ASP A 508 -1.96 -24.35 -13.39
N ALA A 509 -2.68 -23.84 -12.39
CA ALA A 509 -3.26 -22.51 -12.47
C ALA A 509 -2.18 -21.43 -12.63
N ASN A 510 -2.31 -20.62 -13.67
CA ASN A 510 -1.36 -19.58 -14.02
C ASN A 510 -2.05 -18.22 -14.19
N GLY A 511 -1.26 -17.21 -14.56
CA GLY A 511 -1.71 -15.84 -14.80
C GLY A 511 -0.50 -14.92 -14.97
N LEU A 512 -0.60 -13.97 -15.89
CA LEU A 512 0.48 -13.01 -16.15
C LEU A 512 0.41 -11.89 -15.11
N GLY A 513 1.54 -11.63 -14.46
CA GLY A 513 1.74 -10.58 -13.47
C GLY A 513 2.24 -9.28 -14.09
N ASN A 514 3.13 -8.57 -13.40
CA ASN A 514 3.67 -7.31 -13.92
C ASN A 514 4.43 -7.51 -15.24
N ILE A 515 4.41 -6.46 -16.06
CA ILE A 515 5.06 -6.40 -17.37
C ILE A 515 5.96 -5.16 -17.46
N VAL A 516 6.92 -5.18 -18.39
CA VAL A 516 7.74 -4.03 -18.81
C VAL A 516 7.81 -3.99 -20.32
N ALA A 517 7.59 -2.82 -20.92
CA ALA A 517 7.63 -2.62 -22.37
C ALA A 517 8.82 -1.74 -22.76
N LEU A 518 9.46 -2.08 -23.87
CA LEU A 518 10.68 -1.45 -24.36
C LEU A 518 10.55 -1.07 -25.83
N ASP A 519 11.10 0.10 -26.13
CA ASP A 519 11.47 0.56 -27.47
C ASP A 519 12.95 0.18 -27.67
N ASN A 520 13.21 -0.78 -28.56
CA ASN A 520 14.57 -1.31 -28.74
C ASN A 520 15.32 -0.62 -29.89
N ASP A 521 14.63 0.02 -30.82
CA ASP A 521 15.24 0.68 -31.98
C ASP A 521 15.33 2.21 -31.86
N GLY A 522 14.73 2.77 -30.81
CA GLY A 522 14.78 4.17 -30.42
C GLY A 522 13.87 5.08 -31.27
N ASP A 523 12.84 4.53 -31.91
CA ASP A 523 11.92 5.28 -32.76
C ASP A 523 10.74 5.92 -31.97
N GLY A 524 10.67 5.65 -30.67
CA GLY A 524 9.66 6.13 -29.74
C GLY A 524 8.42 5.24 -29.63
N PHE A 525 8.41 4.08 -30.29
CA PHE A 525 7.35 3.07 -30.22
C PHE A 525 7.87 1.81 -29.50
N ALA A 526 7.04 1.22 -28.64
CA ALA A 526 7.43 -0.02 -27.97
C ALA A 526 7.27 -1.22 -28.92
N ASP A 527 8.28 -2.07 -28.94
CA ASP A 527 8.36 -3.25 -29.82
C ASP A 527 8.42 -4.56 -29.02
N THR A 528 8.82 -4.50 -27.76
CA THR A 528 9.07 -5.69 -26.95
C THR A 528 8.44 -5.53 -25.58
N VAL A 529 7.74 -6.57 -25.13
CA VAL A 529 7.17 -6.62 -23.77
C VAL A 529 7.70 -7.86 -23.07
N TYR A 530 8.12 -7.70 -21.81
CA TYR A 530 8.43 -8.83 -20.93
C TYR A 530 7.41 -8.91 -19.81
N GLY A 531 7.17 -10.11 -19.29
CA GLY A 531 6.27 -10.32 -18.16
C GLY A 531 6.54 -11.62 -17.42
N GLY A 532 6.23 -11.64 -16.13
CA GLY A 532 6.38 -12.81 -15.25
C GLY A 532 5.05 -13.49 -14.96
N ASP A 533 5.06 -14.79 -14.65
CA ASP A 533 3.85 -15.54 -14.29
C ASP A 533 3.97 -16.32 -12.97
N LEU A 534 2.88 -16.99 -12.55
CA LEU A 534 2.84 -17.75 -11.29
C LEU A 534 3.66 -19.04 -11.32
N LEU A 535 4.01 -19.52 -12.51
CA LEU A 535 4.85 -20.69 -12.73
C LEU A 535 6.33 -20.31 -12.89
N GLY A 536 6.69 -19.06 -12.58
CA GLY A 536 8.07 -18.57 -12.59
C GLY A 536 8.62 -18.31 -13.99
N ASN A 537 7.79 -18.31 -15.02
CA ASN A 537 8.24 -18.04 -16.38
C ASN A 537 8.37 -16.53 -16.61
N VAL A 538 9.44 -16.15 -17.30
CA VAL A 538 9.63 -14.83 -17.88
C VAL A 538 9.36 -14.94 -19.38
N TRP A 539 8.29 -14.31 -19.81
CA TRP A 539 7.85 -14.27 -21.20
C TRP A 539 8.41 -13.06 -21.94
N LYS A 540 8.62 -13.21 -23.23
CA LYS A 540 8.90 -12.12 -24.17
C LYS A 540 7.80 -12.11 -25.24
N PHE A 541 7.20 -10.96 -25.45
CA PHE A 541 6.20 -10.71 -26.48
C PHE A 541 6.79 -9.72 -27.50
N ASP A 542 6.63 -10.05 -28.78
CA ASP A 542 7.14 -9.24 -29.89
C ASP A 542 5.98 -8.49 -30.54
N LEU A 543 6.05 -7.16 -30.44
CA LEU A 543 5.11 -6.19 -30.97
C LEU A 543 5.74 -5.34 -32.09
N SER A 544 6.95 -5.67 -32.56
CA SER A 544 7.72 -4.91 -33.56
C SER A 544 7.07 -4.84 -34.95
N ALA A 545 6.05 -5.67 -35.21
CA ALA A 545 5.30 -5.61 -36.45
C ALA A 545 4.24 -4.51 -36.40
N ALA A 546 4.09 -3.73 -37.47
CA ALA A 546 3.08 -2.67 -37.56
C ALA A 546 1.62 -3.17 -37.52
N SER A 547 1.38 -4.48 -37.66
CA SER A 547 0.06 -5.09 -37.64
C SER A 547 -0.09 -6.03 -36.45
N ALA A 548 -1.17 -5.84 -35.68
CA ALA A 548 -1.52 -6.68 -34.55
C ALA A 548 -1.66 -8.18 -34.89
N ALA A 549 -1.98 -8.50 -36.14
CA ALA A 549 -2.06 -9.89 -36.61
C ALA A 549 -0.70 -10.62 -36.50
N SER A 550 0.40 -9.89 -36.65
CA SER A 550 1.77 -10.42 -36.67
C SER A 550 2.45 -10.42 -35.30
N TRP A 551 1.86 -9.79 -34.29
CA TRP A 551 2.37 -9.89 -32.91
C TRP A 551 2.27 -11.32 -32.38
N ASN A 552 3.30 -11.76 -31.68
CA ASN A 552 3.43 -13.13 -31.17
C ASN A 552 4.19 -13.19 -29.84
N VAL A 553 4.10 -14.36 -29.19
CA VAL A 553 5.00 -14.72 -28.11
C VAL A 553 6.33 -15.16 -28.74
N ALA A 554 7.44 -14.60 -28.27
CA ALA A 554 8.76 -14.89 -28.80
C ALA A 554 9.15 -16.36 -28.56
N PHE A 555 10.26 -16.79 -29.18
CA PHE A 555 10.84 -18.13 -29.01
C PHE A 555 9.88 -19.28 -29.30
N GLY A 556 8.91 -19.07 -30.20
CA GLY A 556 7.91 -20.10 -30.54
C GLY A 556 6.91 -20.38 -29.41
N GLY A 557 6.69 -19.40 -28.52
CA GLY A 557 5.81 -19.56 -27.37
C GLY A 557 6.48 -20.17 -26.13
N GLN A 558 7.81 -20.24 -26.11
CA GLN A 558 8.60 -20.70 -24.97
C GLN A 558 9.10 -19.51 -24.12
N PRO A 559 9.31 -19.70 -22.81
CA PRO A 559 9.78 -18.61 -21.95
C PRO A 559 11.23 -18.25 -22.27
N LEU A 560 11.60 -16.99 -22.01
CA LEU A 560 13.00 -16.56 -22.01
C LEU A 560 13.76 -17.24 -20.87
N PHE A 561 13.14 -17.36 -19.69
CA PHE A 561 13.74 -17.92 -18.50
C PHE A 561 12.64 -18.48 -17.57
N THR A 562 12.97 -19.51 -16.78
CA THR A 562 12.07 -20.04 -15.74
C THR A 562 12.79 -19.99 -14.39
N ALA A 563 12.25 -19.18 -13.47
CA ALA A 563 12.74 -19.05 -12.11
C ALA A 563 12.35 -20.27 -11.28
N THR A 564 13.35 -20.99 -10.80
CA THR A 564 13.18 -22.12 -9.88
C THR A 564 14.04 -21.93 -8.65
N ASP A 565 13.71 -22.63 -7.56
CA ASP A 565 14.60 -22.75 -6.42
C ASP A 565 15.74 -23.75 -6.69
N ASN A 566 16.47 -24.14 -5.64
CA ASN A 566 17.59 -25.09 -5.76
C ASN A 566 17.15 -26.54 -6.01
N ASN A 567 15.88 -26.88 -5.73
CA ASN A 567 15.31 -28.21 -5.98
C ASN A 567 14.70 -28.31 -7.38
N GLY A 568 14.59 -27.18 -8.09
CA GLY A 568 13.94 -27.10 -9.40
C GLY A 568 12.45 -26.79 -9.30
N ASP A 569 11.94 -26.46 -8.11
CA ASP A 569 10.54 -26.07 -7.92
C ASP A 569 10.33 -24.65 -8.45
N PRO A 570 9.28 -24.40 -9.27
CA PRO A 570 8.97 -23.07 -9.78
C PRO A 570 8.79 -22.03 -8.67
N GLN A 571 9.25 -20.81 -8.92
CA GLN A 571 9.06 -19.68 -8.02
C GLN A 571 8.21 -18.61 -8.70
N ALA A 572 7.00 -18.37 -8.17
CA ALA A 572 6.08 -17.38 -8.74
C ALA A 572 6.69 -15.98 -8.86
N ILE A 573 6.42 -15.27 -9.95
CA ILE A 573 6.88 -13.89 -10.18
C ILE A 573 5.67 -12.96 -10.10
N THR A 574 5.56 -12.22 -9.00
CA THR A 574 4.42 -11.30 -8.78
C THR A 574 4.84 -9.84 -8.67
N GLY A 575 6.10 -9.55 -8.35
CA GLY A 575 6.67 -8.20 -8.35
C GLY A 575 6.89 -7.64 -9.76
N GLY A 576 7.27 -6.37 -9.83
CA GLY A 576 7.58 -5.64 -11.05
C GLY A 576 8.90 -6.03 -11.70
N PHE A 577 9.11 -5.51 -12.90
CA PHE A 577 10.35 -5.60 -13.66
C PHE A 577 10.96 -4.21 -13.78
N ASP A 578 12.29 -4.15 -13.78
CA ASP A 578 13.03 -3.02 -14.32
C ASP A 578 14.06 -3.53 -15.33
N VAL A 579 14.44 -2.68 -16.28
CA VAL A 579 15.33 -3.06 -17.38
C VAL A 579 16.43 -2.03 -17.53
N THR A 580 17.65 -2.52 -17.67
CA THR A 580 18.81 -1.68 -18.00
C THR A 580 19.53 -2.24 -19.22
N THR A 581 20.33 -1.39 -19.87
CA THR A 581 21.25 -1.85 -20.91
C THR A 581 22.33 -2.71 -20.27
N GLY A 582 22.40 -3.97 -20.69
CA GLY A 582 23.43 -4.92 -20.33
C GLY A 582 24.59 -4.97 -21.33
N PRO A 583 25.53 -5.91 -21.15
CA PRO A 583 26.65 -6.12 -22.05
C PRO A 583 26.21 -6.35 -23.50
N GLY A 584 26.93 -5.72 -24.43
CA GLY A 584 26.62 -5.81 -25.87
C GLY A 584 25.40 -4.99 -26.32
N GLY A 585 24.82 -4.16 -25.45
CA GLY A 585 23.61 -3.39 -25.75
C GLY A 585 22.31 -4.17 -25.57
N ASN A 586 22.38 -5.41 -25.07
CA ASN A 586 21.23 -6.26 -24.82
C ASN A 586 20.44 -5.84 -23.58
N ASN A 587 19.19 -6.30 -23.46
CA ASN A 587 18.32 -5.98 -22.35
C ASN A 587 18.64 -6.86 -21.12
N MET A 588 18.99 -6.24 -20.00
CA MET A 588 19.13 -6.90 -18.71
C MET A 588 17.85 -6.69 -17.89
N LEU A 589 17.13 -7.78 -17.63
CA LEU A 589 15.87 -7.82 -16.91
C LEU A 589 16.13 -8.05 -15.42
N LEU A 590 15.66 -7.15 -14.55
CA LEU A 590 15.76 -7.28 -13.10
C LEU A 590 14.38 -7.50 -12.49
N PHE A 591 14.23 -8.61 -11.77
CA PHE A 591 12.96 -9.04 -11.17
C PHE A 591 13.23 -10.00 -10.01
N GLY A 592 12.22 -10.28 -9.20
CA GLY A 592 12.35 -11.27 -8.12
C GLY A 592 11.13 -12.17 -8.01
N SER A 593 11.31 -13.27 -7.28
CA SER A 593 10.27 -14.24 -7.01
C SER A 593 9.64 -14.07 -5.63
N GLY A 594 8.38 -14.49 -5.54
CA GLY A 594 7.55 -14.33 -4.38
C GLY A 594 6.08 -14.16 -4.74
N ARG A 595 5.21 -14.53 -3.80
CA ARG A 595 3.79 -14.15 -3.80
C ARG A 595 3.30 -13.85 -2.38
N PHE A 596 2.35 -12.93 -2.28
CA PHE A 596 1.73 -12.54 -1.01
C PHE A 596 0.31 -11.99 -1.22
N PHE A 597 -0.57 -12.83 -1.76
CA PHE A 597 -1.95 -12.44 -2.06
C PHE A 597 -2.98 -13.56 -1.87
N VAL A 598 -2.54 -14.81 -1.65
CA VAL A 598 -3.45 -15.92 -1.31
C VAL A 598 -3.38 -16.27 0.17
N THR A 599 -4.47 -16.86 0.68
CA THR A 599 -4.49 -17.41 2.04
C THR A 599 -3.37 -18.43 2.22
N GLY A 600 -2.60 -18.29 3.31
CA GLY A 600 -1.45 -19.15 3.61
C GLY A 600 -0.10 -18.57 3.18
N ASP A 601 -0.06 -17.51 2.34
CA ASP A 601 1.20 -16.84 2.00
C ASP A 601 1.84 -16.16 3.24
N ASN A 602 1.02 -15.81 4.23
CA ASN A 602 1.42 -15.26 5.53
C ASN A 602 1.81 -16.33 6.57
N ALA A 603 1.67 -17.62 6.25
CA ALA A 603 2.02 -18.69 7.19
C ALA A 603 3.54 -18.79 7.35
N VAL A 604 4.02 -18.67 8.59
CA VAL A 604 5.43 -18.90 8.96
C VAL A 604 5.63 -20.40 9.20
N ALA A 605 5.69 -21.18 8.12
CA ALA A 605 5.95 -22.62 8.21
C ALA A 605 7.42 -22.88 8.59
N ILE A 606 7.70 -24.02 9.23
CA ILE A 606 9.07 -24.44 9.60
C ILE A 606 10.01 -24.64 8.39
N THR A 607 9.48 -24.77 7.18
CA THR A 607 10.27 -24.88 5.94
C THR A 607 9.64 -24.04 4.83
N HIS A 608 10.27 -22.93 4.49
CA HIS A 608 9.86 -22.08 3.38
C HIS A 608 10.64 -22.41 2.10
N GLN A 609 9.96 -22.36 0.94
CA GLN A 609 10.64 -22.27 -0.34
C GLN A 609 11.52 -21.01 -0.33
N VAL A 610 12.81 -21.16 -0.65
CA VAL A 610 13.71 -20.02 -0.80
C VAL A 610 13.32 -19.27 -2.06
N GLN A 611 13.00 -17.98 -1.95
CA GLN A 611 12.78 -17.09 -3.09
C GLN A 611 14.10 -16.45 -3.51
N SER A 612 14.10 -15.73 -4.64
CA SER A 612 15.32 -15.20 -5.23
C SER A 612 15.06 -13.90 -6.00
N PHE A 613 16.07 -13.04 -6.06
CA PHE A 613 16.10 -11.91 -6.99
C PHE A 613 17.05 -12.25 -8.14
N TYR A 614 16.69 -11.85 -9.36
CA TYR A 614 17.35 -12.22 -10.60
C TYR A 614 17.68 -10.99 -11.44
N ALA A 615 18.81 -11.05 -12.13
CA ALA A 615 19.12 -10.21 -13.28
C ALA A 615 19.47 -11.12 -14.47
N VAL A 616 18.70 -11.02 -15.55
CA VAL A 616 18.74 -11.95 -16.68
C VAL A 616 18.93 -11.17 -17.99
N LEU A 617 19.99 -11.50 -18.73
CA LEU A 617 20.36 -10.86 -19.99
C LEU A 617 19.68 -11.57 -21.18
N ASP A 618 18.73 -10.90 -21.81
CA ASP A 618 18.15 -11.38 -23.07
C ASP A 618 19.16 -11.23 -24.22
N SER A 619 19.74 -12.34 -24.63
CA SER A 619 20.69 -12.43 -25.74
C SER A 619 20.04 -12.92 -27.05
N GLY A 620 18.69 -12.96 -27.11
CA GLY A 620 17.93 -13.42 -28.27
C GLY A 620 17.67 -14.93 -28.29
N SER A 621 17.88 -15.64 -27.18
CA SER A 621 17.58 -17.07 -27.05
C SER A 621 17.12 -17.43 -25.63
N PRO A 622 16.27 -18.47 -25.46
CA PRO A 622 15.92 -18.98 -24.14
C PRO A 622 17.15 -19.35 -23.30
N ILE A 623 17.05 -19.11 -22.00
CA ILE A 623 18.13 -19.26 -21.02
C ILE A 623 17.88 -20.53 -20.21
N GLY A 624 18.91 -21.36 -20.09
CA GLY A 624 18.84 -22.62 -19.33
C GLY A 624 18.78 -22.41 -17.81
N ASN A 625 18.89 -23.50 -17.06
CA ASN A 625 18.80 -23.50 -15.60
C ASN A 625 19.69 -22.43 -14.92
N ARG A 626 19.15 -21.79 -13.87
CA ARG A 626 19.82 -20.72 -13.12
C ARG A 626 21.23 -21.07 -12.65
N ALA A 627 21.47 -22.32 -12.20
CA ALA A 627 22.74 -22.74 -11.63
C ALA A 627 23.86 -22.78 -12.68
N THR A 628 23.53 -23.12 -13.93
CA THR A 628 24.50 -23.15 -15.03
C THR A 628 24.58 -21.83 -15.77
N SER A 629 23.46 -21.14 -15.94
CA SER A 629 23.39 -19.94 -16.81
C SER A 629 23.66 -18.63 -16.07
N LEU A 630 23.50 -18.56 -14.75
CA LEU A 630 23.67 -17.33 -13.97
C LEU A 630 24.82 -17.46 -12.95
N THR A 631 25.32 -16.31 -12.48
CA THR A 631 26.25 -16.21 -11.35
C THR A 631 25.48 -16.03 -10.05
N ARG A 632 25.79 -16.83 -9.03
CA ARG A 632 25.14 -16.74 -7.71
C ARG A 632 25.83 -15.71 -6.82
N GLN A 633 25.07 -14.72 -6.35
CA GLN A 633 25.41 -13.92 -5.19
C GLN A 633 24.80 -14.52 -3.91
N ALA A 634 25.38 -14.22 -2.76
CA ALA A 634 24.94 -14.75 -1.47
C ALA A 634 24.85 -13.65 -0.41
N ILE A 635 23.79 -13.73 0.42
CA ILE A 635 23.73 -12.99 1.68
C ILE A 635 24.60 -13.74 2.69
N ILE A 636 25.73 -13.15 3.07
CA ILE A 636 26.77 -13.81 3.87
C ILE A 636 26.41 -13.79 5.35
N SER A 637 25.97 -12.63 5.84
CA SER A 637 25.71 -12.40 7.26
C SER A 637 24.68 -11.31 7.48
N GLU A 638 23.97 -11.39 8.61
CA GLU A 638 23.07 -10.38 9.13
C GLU A 638 23.66 -9.80 10.43
N GLN A 639 23.65 -8.48 10.59
CA GLN A 639 24.22 -7.79 11.75
C GLN A 639 23.29 -6.67 12.23
N THR A 640 23.16 -6.51 13.55
CA THR A 640 22.49 -5.36 14.14
C THR A 640 23.47 -4.20 14.28
N VAL A 641 23.11 -3.04 13.78
CA VAL A 641 23.86 -1.79 13.90
C VAL A 641 23.03 -0.75 14.65
N SER A 642 23.70 0.07 15.46
CA SER A 642 23.08 1.23 16.10
C SER A 642 23.72 2.50 15.54
N VAL A 643 22.92 3.37 14.95
CA VAL A 643 23.33 4.69 14.46
C VAL A 643 22.98 5.71 15.54
N PRO A 644 23.98 6.39 16.12
CA PRO A 644 23.74 7.45 17.10
C PRO A 644 22.90 8.56 16.49
N ASN A 645 21.81 8.97 17.14
CA ASN A 645 21.05 10.13 16.69
C ASN A 645 21.81 11.42 17.10
N PRO A 646 22.24 12.27 16.15
CA PRO A 646 22.93 13.52 16.49
C PRO A 646 22.03 14.52 17.24
N ASN A 647 20.70 14.41 17.15
CA ASN A 647 19.73 15.32 17.78
C ASN A 647 18.62 14.56 18.55
N PRO A 648 18.82 14.21 19.83
CA PRO A 648 17.77 13.66 20.69
C PRO A 648 16.80 14.75 21.20
N PRO A 649 15.49 14.48 21.32
CA PRO A 649 14.75 13.27 20.94
C PRO A 649 14.40 13.27 19.44
N PRO A 650 14.41 12.10 18.73
CA PRO A 650 14.18 10.71 19.20
C PRO A 650 15.44 9.84 19.55
N PRO A 651 15.32 8.58 20.03
CA PRO A 651 16.46 7.68 20.32
C PRO A 651 17.27 7.24 19.08
N ASP A 652 18.45 6.64 19.36
CA ASP A 652 19.34 5.99 18.39
C ASP A 652 18.59 5.01 17.48
N ILE A 653 19.04 4.92 16.23
CA ILE A 653 18.46 4.01 15.25
C ILE A 653 19.15 2.66 15.38
N THR A 654 18.45 1.66 15.92
CA THR A 654 18.89 0.26 15.80
C THR A 654 18.28 -0.34 14.55
N GLY A 655 19.13 -0.77 13.61
CA GLY A 655 18.73 -1.39 12.34
C GLY A 655 19.49 -2.69 12.10
N ILE A 656 19.01 -3.47 11.12
CA ILE A 656 19.67 -4.70 10.68
C ILE A 656 20.29 -4.45 9.30
N ILE A 657 21.56 -4.83 9.11
CA ILE A 657 22.23 -4.81 7.80
C ILE A 657 22.59 -6.22 7.34
N ARG A 658 22.72 -6.39 6.03
CA ARG A 658 23.15 -7.63 5.40
C ARG A 658 24.33 -7.41 4.47
N ASN A 659 25.38 -8.19 4.68
CA ASN A 659 26.57 -8.22 3.81
C ASN A 659 26.34 -9.22 2.68
N ILE A 660 26.71 -8.84 1.45
CA ILE A 660 26.48 -9.63 0.24
C ILE A 660 27.82 -9.86 -0.46
N THR A 661 27.95 -10.97 -1.19
CA THR A 661 29.14 -11.27 -1.99
C THR A 661 29.36 -10.27 -3.11
N GLU A 662 30.62 -10.15 -3.56
CA GLU A 662 31.02 -9.32 -4.70
C GLU A 662 31.58 -10.20 -5.82
N GLN A 663 30.81 -11.19 -6.28
CA GLN A 663 31.27 -12.02 -7.40
C GLN A 663 31.10 -11.28 -8.72
N ASN A 664 32.13 -11.28 -9.56
CA ASN A 664 32.02 -10.78 -10.93
C ASN A 664 31.19 -11.73 -11.80
N VAL A 665 30.52 -11.18 -12.81
CA VAL A 665 29.75 -11.95 -13.81
C VAL A 665 30.54 -12.03 -15.10
N ASP A 666 30.89 -13.25 -15.53
CA ASP A 666 31.54 -13.50 -16.82
C ASP A 666 30.48 -13.70 -17.91
N PHE A 667 30.16 -12.63 -18.63
CA PHE A 667 29.16 -12.62 -19.70
C PHE A 667 29.58 -13.37 -20.98
N SER A 668 30.79 -13.94 -21.04
CA SER A 668 31.14 -14.88 -22.11
C SER A 668 30.53 -16.27 -21.90
N THR A 669 30.15 -16.59 -20.66
CA THR A 669 29.59 -17.90 -20.28
C THR A 669 28.29 -17.81 -19.49
N LYS A 670 27.93 -16.63 -18.99
CA LYS A 670 26.75 -16.38 -18.14
C LYS A 670 25.81 -15.36 -18.76
N ASN A 671 24.53 -15.49 -18.45
CA ASN A 671 23.45 -14.61 -18.86
C ASN A 671 22.96 -13.72 -17.70
N GLY A 672 23.80 -13.43 -16.70
CA GLY A 672 23.45 -12.55 -15.58
C GLY A 672 23.72 -13.17 -14.22
N TRP A 673 22.94 -12.79 -13.22
CA TRP A 673 23.15 -13.17 -11.83
C TRP A 673 21.83 -13.38 -11.06
N TYR A 674 21.92 -14.03 -9.90
CA TYR A 674 20.81 -14.15 -8.96
C TYR A 674 21.31 -14.14 -7.52
N ILE A 675 20.43 -13.77 -6.59
CA ILE A 675 20.66 -13.89 -5.14
C ILE A 675 19.49 -14.62 -4.51
N ASP A 676 19.78 -15.69 -3.79
CA ASP A 676 18.77 -16.38 -2.96
C ASP A 676 18.49 -15.53 -1.70
N LEU A 677 17.22 -15.32 -1.37
CA LEU A 677 16.77 -14.54 -0.20
C LEU A 677 16.85 -15.40 1.08
N VAL A 678 18.07 -15.80 1.42
CA VAL A 678 18.40 -16.59 2.61
C VAL A 678 19.79 -16.20 3.13
N VAL A 679 19.90 -16.00 4.44
CA VAL A 679 21.16 -15.59 5.09
C VAL A 679 22.03 -16.82 5.37
N GLY A 680 23.20 -16.89 4.75
CA GLY A 680 24.17 -17.98 4.94
C GLY A 680 23.53 -19.36 4.77
N SER A 681 23.74 -20.25 5.74
CA SER A 681 23.12 -21.57 5.82
C SER A 681 21.96 -21.63 6.83
N SER A 682 21.34 -20.49 7.13
CA SER A 682 20.23 -20.43 8.08
C SER A 682 18.95 -21.07 7.51
N THR A 683 18.03 -21.43 8.40
CA THR A 683 16.69 -21.88 8.00
C THR A 683 16.00 -20.78 7.19
N PRO A 684 15.45 -21.08 6.00
CA PRO A 684 14.71 -20.11 5.21
C PRO A 684 13.55 -19.50 5.99
N LYS A 685 13.46 -18.17 6.02
CA LYS A 685 12.40 -17.43 6.72
C LYS A 685 11.24 -17.00 5.80
N GLY A 686 11.24 -17.47 4.55
CA GLY A 686 10.20 -17.15 3.58
C GLY A 686 10.23 -15.72 3.06
N GLU A 687 11.39 -15.06 3.16
CA GLU A 687 11.63 -13.76 2.54
C GLU A 687 11.39 -13.83 1.03
N ARG A 688 10.72 -12.80 0.49
CA ARG A 688 10.22 -12.80 -0.88
C ARG A 688 10.16 -11.40 -1.47
N PHE A 689 10.23 -11.33 -2.79
CA PHE A 689 10.08 -10.11 -3.56
C PHE A 689 8.66 -10.02 -4.16
N ILE A 690 7.94 -8.95 -3.83
CA ILE A 690 6.57 -8.67 -4.32
C ILE A 690 6.38 -7.19 -4.70
N GLY A 691 7.47 -6.44 -4.72
CA GLY A 691 7.50 -4.99 -4.96
C GLY A 691 7.92 -4.65 -6.39
N ASN A 692 8.36 -3.41 -6.61
CA ASN A 692 8.90 -2.94 -7.88
C ASN A 692 10.39 -2.57 -7.73
N PRO A 693 11.31 -3.14 -8.54
CA PRO A 693 12.70 -2.75 -8.48
C PRO A 693 12.90 -1.40 -9.21
N ARG A 694 13.97 -0.68 -8.87
CA ARG A 694 14.34 0.59 -9.48
C ARG A 694 15.83 0.65 -9.74
N VAL A 695 16.21 0.84 -10.99
CA VAL A 695 17.59 1.06 -11.43
C VAL A 695 17.89 2.54 -11.45
N GLN A 696 18.94 2.93 -10.72
CA GLN A 696 19.46 4.29 -10.72
C GLN A 696 20.97 4.27 -10.49
N ASN A 697 21.71 5.06 -11.27
CA ASN A 697 23.16 5.22 -11.10
C ASN A 697 23.94 3.88 -11.14
N GLY A 698 23.52 2.94 -11.99
CA GLY A 698 24.13 1.61 -12.10
C GLY A 698 23.78 0.65 -10.96
N LYS A 699 22.93 1.07 -10.02
CA LYS A 699 22.49 0.26 -8.88
C LYS A 699 21.02 -0.11 -9.05
N VAL A 700 20.63 -1.30 -8.61
CA VAL A 700 19.23 -1.71 -8.47
C VAL A 700 18.83 -1.65 -7.00
N PHE A 701 17.75 -0.93 -6.74
CA PHE A 701 17.10 -0.83 -5.45
C PHE A 701 15.80 -1.61 -5.45
N PHE A 702 15.56 -2.42 -4.43
CA PHE A 702 14.32 -3.20 -4.32
C PHE A 702 14.02 -3.56 -2.87
N THR A 703 12.74 -3.70 -2.53
CA THR A 703 12.32 -4.15 -1.19
C THR A 703 11.86 -5.59 -1.21
N THR A 704 12.20 -6.31 -0.15
CA THR A 704 11.70 -7.66 0.13
C THR A 704 10.90 -7.65 1.43
N PHE A 705 10.00 -8.63 1.54
CA PHE A 705 9.19 -8.85 2.73
C PHE A 705 9.49 -10.23 3.30
N GLU A 706 9.85 -10.29 4.57
CA GLU A 706 9.99 -11.51 5.36
C GLU A 706 8.78 -11.60 6.30
N PRO A 707 7.76 -12.42 5.98
CA PRO A 707 6.58 -12.54 6.83
C PRO A 707 6.96 -13.01 8.24
N GLN A 708 6.47 -12.32 9.26
CA GLN A 708 6.65 -12.69 10.67
C GLN A 708 5.32 -12.57 11.41
N GLY A 709 5.05 -13.53 12.30
CA GLY A 709 3.86 -13.51 13.15
C GLY A 709 2.81 -14.57 12.78
N ASP A 710 1.68 -14.51 13.47
CA ASP A 710 0.55 -15.41 13.31
C ASP A 710 -0.73 -14.63 12.98
N ALA A 711 -1.88 -15.31 12.92
CA ALA A 711 -3.17 -14.68 12.63
C ALA A 711 -3.57 -13.56 13.63
N CYS A 712 -2.92 -13.48 14.79
CA CYS A 712 -3.20 -12.50 15.85
C CYS A 712 -2.21 -11.32 15.85
N THR A 713 -1.02 -11.50 15.26
CA THR A 713 0.02 -10.46 15.12
C THR A 713 0.51 -10.41 13.67
N PRO A 714 -0.31 -9.93 12.72
CA PRO A 714 0.13 -9.80 11.34
C PRO A 714 1.29 -8.80 11.24
N GLY A 715 2.34 -9.17 10.51
CA GLY A 715 3.50 -8.32 10.30
C GLY A 715 4.62 -9.02 9.53
N GLY A 716 5.78 -8.38 9.48
CA GLY A 716 6.98 -8.92 8.86
C GLY A 716 8.08 -7.88 8.81
N LYS A 717 9.27 -8.31 8.43
CA LYS A 717 10.41 -7.40 8.24
C LYS A 717 10.50 -7.00 6.79
N ASN A 718 10.69 -5.71 6.56
CA ASN A 718 11.03 -5.19 5.24
C ASN A 718 12.52 -4.93 5.14
N PHE A 719 13.15 -5.40 4.06
CA PHE A 719 14.54 -5.10 3.75
C PHE A 719 14.63 -4.35 2.43
N LEU A 720 15.34 -3.24 2.42
CA LEU A 720 15.75 -2.53 1.22
C LEU A 720 17.11 -3.06 0.78
N TYR A 721 17.17 -3.61 -0.42
CA TYR A 721 18.40 -3.98 -1.10
C TYR A 721 18.87 -2.85 -2.00
N GLY A 722 20.19 -2.71 -2.12
CA GLY A 722 20.85 -1.87 -3.10
C GLY A 722 22.08 -2.61 -3.61
N LEU A 723 21.97 -3.14 -4.83
CA LEU A 723 23.00 -3.97 -5.47
C LEU A 723 23.47 -3.33 -6.77
N ASP A 724 24.66 -3.67 -7.24
CA ASP A 724 25.08 -3.33 -8.60
C ASP A 724 24.17 -4.04 -9.62
N ALA A 725 23.63 -3.30 -10.59
CA ALA A 725 22.62 -3.83 -11.49
C ALA A 725 23.17 -4.91 -12.45
N ILE A 726 24.47 -4.89 -12.74
CA ILE A 726 25.11 -5.79 -13.70
C ILE A 726 25.72 -7.02 -13.03
N THR A 727 26.22 -6.88 -11.80
CA THR A 727 26.95 -7.93 -11.09
C THR A 727 26.19 -8.50 -9.89
N GLY A 728 25.29 -7.74 -9.29
CA GLY A 728 24.59 -8.10 -8.05
C GLY A 728 25.45 -7.92 -6.79
N ALA A 729 26.61 -7.27 -6.90
CA ALA A 729 27.48 -6.96 -5.78
C ALA A 729 26.83 -5.96 -4.81
N ALA A 730 27.24 -5.99 -3.53
CA ALA A 730 26.80 -5.03 -2.53
C ALA A 730 27.12 -3.58 -2.95
N SER A 731 26.17 -2.68 -2.75
CA SER A 731 26.20 -1.36 -3.39
C SER A 731 25.56 -0.25 -2.52
N LEU A 732 25.30 -0.54 -1.23
CA LEU A 732 24.88 0.44 -0.22
C LEU A 732 26.06 0.98 0.60
N ASN A 733 27.26 0.99 0.04
CA ASN A 733 28.40 1.66 0.65
C ASN A 733 28.07 3.16 0.82
N GLU A 734 28.50 3.76 1.94
CA GLU A 734 28.29 5.18 2.27
C GLU A 734 26.84 5.61 2.59
N VAL A 735 25.91 4.66 2.74
CA VAL A 735 24.51 4.98 3.07
C VAL A 735 24.36 5.55 4.49
N SER A 736 23.61 6.64 4.62
CA SER A 736 23.20 7.22 5.91
C SER A 736 21.67 7.21 6.06
N ILE A 737 21.18 7.23 7.31
CA ILE A 737 19.74 7.15 7.63
C ILE A 737 19.33 8.38 8.45
N GLY A 738 18.21 9.00 8.07
CA GLY A 738 17.59 10.12 8.79
C GLY A 738 18.26 11.47 8.60
N ASP A 739 19.58 11.49 8.38
CA ASP A 739 20.36 12.70 8.13
C ASP A 739 21.40 12.44 7.00
N PRO A 740 21.42 13.26 5.92
CA PRO A 740 22.41 13.12 4.85
C PRO A 740 23.87 13.34 5.31
N ASN A 741 24.06 13.95 6.49
CA ASN A 741 25.36 14.26 7.06
C ASN A 741 25.82 13.20 8.08
N ALA A 742 24.99 12.21 8.41
CA ALA A 742 25.36 11.15 9.34
C ALA A 742 26.44 10.22 8.77
N ASN A 743 27.18 9.56 9.66
CA ASN A 743 28.18 8.57 9.26
C ASN A 743 27.53 7.39 8.52
N PRO A 744 28.23 6.81 7.52
CA PRO A 744 27.78 5.58 6.89
C PRO A 744 27.52 4.46 7.89
N ILE A 745 26.42 3.72 7.71
CA ILE A 745 26.01 2.66 8.64
C ILE A 745 26.75 1.34 8.39
N CYS A 746 27.36 1.18 7.21
CA CYS A 746 28.07 -0.03 6.81
C CYS A 746 29.12 0.30 5.74
N ALA A 747 30.18 -0.51 5.66
CA ALA A 747 31.19 -0.40 4.62
C ALA A 747 30.84 -1.22 3.36
N ASN A 748 30.16 -2.35 3.53
CA ASN A 748 29.88 -3.31 2.45
C ASN A 748 28.53 -4.05 2.59
N CYS A 749 27.49 -3.33 3.03
CA CYS A 749 26.16 -3.92 3.06
C CYS A 749 25.49 -3.76 1.69
N GLY A 750 24.67 -4.75 1.35
CA GLY A 750 23.80 -4.68 0.17
C GLY A 750 22.32 -4.73 0.53
N ALA A 751 21.97 -4.88 1.82
CA ALA A 751 20.60 -4.65 2.30
C ALA A 751 20.53 -4.08 3.71
N ILE A 752 19.46 -3.36 3.99
CA ILE A 752 19.16 -2.70 5.27
C ILE A 752 17.69 -2.92 5.63
N ASN A 753 17.39 -3.22 6.90
CA ASN A 753 16.01 -3.29 7.39
C ASN A 753 15.46 -1.87 7.57
N ILE A 754 14.28 -1.62 7.00
CA ILE A 754 13.69 -0.27 6.89
C ILE A 754 12.52 -0.04 7.84
N LEU A 755 11.70 -1.08 8.07
CA LEU A 755 10.53 -1.04 8.94
C LEU A 755 10.01 -2.47 9.17
N ASP A 756 9.44 -2.70 10.35
CA ASP A 756 8.66 -3.91 10.66
C ASP A 756 7.16 -3.56 10.55
N GLY A 757 6.38 -4.41 9.89
CA GLY A 757 4.94 -4.17 9.69
C GLY A 757 4.40 -4.77 8.39
N ALA A 758 3.53 -4.03 7.70
CA ALA A 758 2.98 -4.43 6.42
C ALA A 758 4.07 -4.53 5.32
N PRO A 759 3.85 -5.33 4.26
CA PRO A 759 4.80 -5.42 3.15
C PRO A 759 4.98 -4.08 2.43
N VAL A 760 6.21 -3.63 2.29
CA VAL A 760 6.59 -2.45 1.51
C VAL A 760 6.90 -2.87 0.07
N ARG A 761 6.07 -2.42 -0.88
CA ARG A 761 6.19 -2.79 -2.29
C ARG A 761 6.98 -1.78 -3.12
N ASP A 762 6.95 -0.51 -2.73
CA ASP A 762 7.53 0.57 -3.50
C ASP A 762 8.67 1.26 -2.75
N THR A 763 9.69 1.64 -3.50
CA THR A 763 10.77 2.51 -3.05
C THR A 763 10.68 3.80 -3.85
N ILE A 764 10.46 4.91 -3.15
CA ILE A 764 10.48 6.22 -3.80
C ILE A 764 11.91 6.69 -3.79
N LEU A 765 12.44 6.91 -4.98
CA LEU A 765 13.78 7.41 -5.18
C LEU A 765 13.66 8.85 -5.67
N THR A 766 14.21 9.78 -4.88
CA THR A 766 14.23 11.20 -5.22
C THR A 766 15.64 11.70 -5.38
N VAL A 767 15.79 12.67 -6.27
CA VAL A 767 17.02 13.41 -6.43
C VAL A 767 16.72 14.85 -6.03
N PRO A 768 17.04 15.26 -4.79
CA PRO A 768 16.92 16.64 -4.38
C PRO A 768 17.66 17.53 -5.37
N ALA A 769 17.08 18.68 -5.69
CA ALA A 769 17.81 19.70 -6.43
C ALA A 769 19.06 20.03 -5.61
N PRO A 770 20.27 20.02 -6.18
CA PRO A 770 21.41 20.53 -5.44
C PRO A 770 21.04 21.95 -5.03
N ALA A 771 21.27 22.31 -3.76
CA ALA A 771 21.40 23.71 -3.40
C ALA A 771 22.36 24.36 -4.41
N THR A 772 22.27 25.66 -4.68
CA THR A 772 23.22 26.32 -5.61
C THR A 772 24.66 26.08 -5.11
N ILE A 773 25.30 25.02 -5.60
CA ILE A 773 26.66 24.66 -5.23
C ILE A 773 27.52 25.53 -6.15
N ALA A 774 28.12 26.57 -5.58
CA ALA A 774 29.11 27.37 -6.28
C ALA A 774 30.19 26.44 -6.86
N GLY A 775 30.39 26.49 -8.18
CA GLY A 775 31.37 25.65 -8.87
C GLY A 775 30.84 24.43 -9.63
N LEU A 776 29.53 24.16 -9.65
CA LEU A 776 28.95 23.10 -10.50
C LEU A 776 28.93 23.47 -12.00
N ASP A 777 28.95 24.76 -12.31
CA ASP A 777 28.85 25.31 -13.67
C ASP A 777 30.21 25.66 -14.28
N CYS A 778 31.32 25.34 -13.62
CA CYS A 778 32.67 25.66 -14.09
C CYS A 778 33.48 24.40 -14.45
N VAL A 779 34.43 24.55 -15.37
CA VAL A 779 35.31 23.46 -15.77
C VAL A 779 36.42 23.31 -14.71
N PRO A 780 36.64 22.11 -14.15
CA PRO A 780 37.74 21.88 -13.22
C PRO A 780 39.07 22.34 -13.83
N GLY A 781 39.72 23.32 -13.18
CA GLY A 781 40.97 23.94 -13.68
C GLY A 781 40.85 25.41 -14.08
N ASP A 782 39.64 25.95 -14.22
CA ASP A 782 39.43 27.38 -14.47
C ASP A 782 39.78 28.23 -13.24
N SER A 783 40.30 29.44 -13.45
CA SER A 783 40.63 30.37 -12.36
C SER A 783 39.38 30.76 -11.57
N GLY A 784 39.33 30.39 -10.29
CA GLY A 784 38.17 30.62 -9.42
C GLY A 784 37.17 29.45 -9.37
N CYS A 785 37.42 28.37 -10.12
CA CYS A 785 36.62 27.15 -10.07
C CYS A 785 37.08 26.26 -8.91
N THR A 786 36.26 26.16 -7.86
CA THR A 786 36.44 25.15 -6.81
C THR A 786 35.38 24.08 -7.03
N PRO A 787 35.74 22.89 -7.52
CA PRO A 787 34.76 21.82 -7.68
C PRO A 787 34.15 21.45 -6.32
N PRO A 788 32.88 21.03 -6.29
CA PRO A 788 32.22 20.58 -5.06
C PRO A 788 33.06 19.51 -4.37
N ASN A 789 33.25 19.62 -3.05
CA ASN A 789 33.94 18.59 -2.31
C ASN A 789 32.98 17.38 -2.16
N PRO A 790 33.27 16.22 -2.78
CA PRO A 790 32.38 15.05 -2.71
C PRO A 790 32.19 14.56 -1.27
N SER A 791 33.18 14.82 -0.41
CA SER A 791 33.20 14.44 0.99
C SER A 791 32.45 15.42 1.89
N ASP A 792 32.16 16.64 1.43
CA ASP A 792 31.45 17.66 2.21
C ASP A 792 29.92 17.45 2.11
N PRO A 793 29.25 17.12 3.23
CA PRO A 793 27.81 16.95 3.25
C PRO A 793 27.00 18.15 2.73
N ALA A 794 27.53 19.37 2.84
CA ALA A 794 26.84 20.58 2.39
C ALA A 794 26.92 20.81 0.87
N THR A 795 27.84 20.14 0.17
CA THR A 795 28.05 20.31 -1.28
C THR A 795 27.99 19.01 -2.09
N ARG A 796 27.73 17.86 -1.44
CA ARG A 796 27.52 16.57 -2.11
C ARG A 796 26.11 16.47 -2.69
N CYS A 797 25.99 15.84 -3.86
CA CYS A 797 24.67 15.45 -4.36
C CYS A 797 24.25 14.13 -3.73
N THR A 798 22.99 14.05 -3.32
CA THR A 798 22.42 12.86 -2.70
C THR A 798 21.29 12.28 -3.54
N LEU A 799 21.14 10.98 -3.39
CA LEU A 799 19.97 10.20 -3.73
C LEU A 799 19.22 9.98 -2.42
N VAL A 800 17.91 10.21 -2.40
CA VAL A 800 17.09 9.97 -1.21
C VAL A 800 16.07 8.88 -1.51
N LEU A 801 16.18 7.79 -0.77
CA LEU A 801 15.28 6.66 -0.80
C LEU A 801 14.28 6.81 0.34
N GLN A 802 13.00 6.77 0.00
CA GLN A 802 11.89 6.85 0.95
C GLN A 802 11.02 5.61 0.81
N THR A 803 10.53 5.16 1.96
CA THR A 803 9.60 4.05 2.07
C THR A 803 8.47 4.46 3.02
N PRO A 804 7.22 4.03 2.78
CA PRO A 804 6.11 4.33 3.67
C PRO A 804 6.43 3.92 5.12
N GLY A 805 6.21 4.82 6.08
CA GLY A 805 6.52 4.65 7.51
C GLY A 805 8.02 4.63 7.87
N GLY A 806 8.92 4.58 6.89
CA GLY A 806 10.37 4.52 7.08
C GLY A 806 11.05 5.89 7.16
N ARG A 807 12.24 5.93 7.77
CA ARG A 807 13.11 7.12 7.74
C ARG A 807 13.74 7.28 6.36
N PRO A 808 14.00 8.52 5.90
CA PRO A 808 14.69 8.74 4.64
C PRO A 808 16.11 8.18 4.70
N ILE A 809 16.53 7.54 3.61
CA ILE A 809 17.85 6.93 3.44
C ILE A 809 18.59 7.72 2.38
N PHE A 810 19.81 8.15 2.69
CA PHE A 810 20.60 9.02 1.82
C PHE A 810 21.80 8.24 1.28
N LEU A 811 21.97 8.25 -0.04
CA LEU A 811 23.17 7.75 -0.71
C LEU A 811 23.87 8.89 -1.45
N PRO A 812 25.19 9.04 -1.32
CA PRO A 812 25.97 9.93 -2.17
C PRO A 812 25.83 9.55 -3.65
N ARG A 813 25.82 10.57 -4.51
CA ARG A 813 25.85 10.40 -5.97
C ARG A 813 26.69 11.48 -6.63
N ALA A 814 27.14 11.22 -7.86
CA ALA A 814 27.76 12.25 -8.68
C ALA A 814 26.77 13.40 -8.96
N CYS A 815 27.27 14.64 -8.88
CA CYS A 815 26.52 15.83 -9.26
C CYS A 815 26.48 15.98 -10.79
N GLY A 816 25.32 15.72 -11.41
CA GLY A 816 25.08 15.92 -12.85
C GLY A 816 25.16 14.65 -13.71
N ARG A 817 24.94 14.79 -15.04
CA ARG A 817 25.27 13.74 -16.02
C ARG A 817 26.76 13.83 -16.29
N GLN A 818 27.52 12.84 -15.83
CA GLN A 818 28.94 12.71 -16.19
C GLN A 818 29.01 12.36 -17.68
N SER A 819 29.60 13.24 -18.50
CA SER A 819 29.91 12.90 -19.89
C SER A 819 31.12 11.97 -19.91
N TRP A 820 31.20 11.06 -20.88
CA TRP A 820 32.37 10.18 -21.10
C TRP A 820 33.73 10.92 -21.04
N ARG A 821 33.79 12.20 -21.44
CA ARG A 821 35.02 13.02 -21.38
C ARG A 821 35.47 13.44 -19.98
N GLN A 822 34.66 13.20 -18.95
CA GLN A 822 34.97 13.52 -17.55
C GLN A 822 35.51 12.32 -16.78
N LEU A 823 35.62 11.15 -17.42
CA LEU A 823 36.08 9.88 -16.84
C LEU A 823 37.50 9.47 -17.32
N GLU A 824 38.20 10.34 -18.06
CA GLU A 824 39.62 10.14 -18.44
C GLU A 824 40.60 10.76 -17.44
#